data_AF-A0A7J8CKC3-F1
#
_entry.id   AF-A0A7J8CKC3-F1
#
_cell.length_a   1.000
_cell.length_b   1.000
_cell.length_c   1.000
_cell.angle_alpha   90.00
_cell.angle_beta   90.00
_cell.angle_gamma   90.00
#
_symmetry.space_group_name_H-M   'P 1'
#
loop_
_entity.id
_entity.type
_entity.pdbx_description
1 polymer ?
#
loop_
_entity_poly.entity_id
_entity_poly.type
_entity_poly.pdbx_seq_one_letter_code
_entity_poly.pdbx_strand_id
1 'polypeptide(L)'
;MRFLDTMSMHMAISGLSSFQRSLWMAAKQGKHKAQHPTQRSQKSQRKASGPAISSWDWLDISSVNNLADVHSLYVGGPALEKEPRELFVKGSMKDVRENFQDLMQYCARDVWATYEVFQQQLPLFLERCPHPVTLAGMLEMGVSYLPVNQNWERYLAEAQSTYEELQREMKKSLMDLANDACQLVSGERYKEDPWLWDLEWDLQEFKQKKAKVKRKEPAATSNLPVEGAGVPGDPKDQEDPGPPSEEEELRRDVAARACLEQLKGTTELLPKKPQHLPGHPGWYRKLCPRLDDPAWTPGPSLLSLQMRITPKLMALTWDGFPLHFSERHGWGYLVPGRRDNLAKVPGGATTLASAGVSCPYRAIESLYRKHCHEQGKQQPELQEAGLAEEFLLTESSAVWQTVEELGFLEVEAEAKMESLQALVPGQPPVLTGAGGPKASQPAYHHGSGPYNDVDIPGCWFFKLPHKDGNNFNVGSPFAKDFLPKMEDGTLQAGPGGASGPRALEINKMISFWRNAHKRISSQMVVWLPRSALPRAVTRHPDYDEEGRYGAILPQVVTAGTITRRAVEPTWLTASNARPDRVGSELKAMVQAPPGYVLVGADVDSQELWIAAVLGDAHFAGMHGCTAFGWMTLQGRKSRGTDLHSKTAATVGISREHAKVFNYGRIYGAGQPFAERLLMQFNHRLTRQEAADKAQQMYAVTKGLRRYRLSDEGEWLVRQLDLPVERTEDGWVSLQDLRKIQREASRKSRRKKWEVVAERAWMGGTESEMFNKLESIAMSDTPCTPVLGCRISRALEPSAVQGEFMTSRVNWVVQSSAVDYLHLMLVAMKWLFEEFAIDGRFCISIHDEVRYLVREEDRYRAALALQVTNLLTRCMFAYKLGLNDLPQSVAFFSAVDIDQCLRKEVTMDCKTPSNPTGMERRYGIPQGEALDIYQIIELTKGSLEK
;
A
#
# COMPACT_ATOMS: atom_id res chain seq x y z
N MET A 1 7.22 29.24 20.85
CA MET A 1 6.59 29.59 19.54
C MET A 1 5.79 28.38 19.08
N ARG A 2 4.62 28.60 18.49
CA ARG A 2 3.77 27.55 17.89
C ARG A 2 3.47 27.91 16.45
N PHE A 3 3.26 26.91 15.60
CA PHE A 3 3.07 27.09 14.16
C PHE A 3 1.79 26.41 13.72
N LEU A 4 1.16 26.99 12.70
CA LEU A 4 0.01 26.41 12.02
C LEU A 4 0.17 26.66 10.53
N ASP A 5 0.03 25.61 9.74
CA ASP A 5 0.16 25.68 8.30
C ASP A 5 -1.19 26.06 7.65
N THR A 6 -1.16 27.01 6.72
CA THR A 6 -2.35 27.49 5.99
C THR A 6 -2.98 26.39 5.14
N MET A 7 -2.18 25.45 4.61
CA MET A 7 -2.73 24.33 3.84
C MET A 7 -3.57 23.39 4.72
N SER A 8 -3.21 23.23 5.99
CA SER A 8 -3.95 22.44 6.97
C SER A 8 -5.35 23.01 7.21
N MET A 9 -5.47 24.33 7.33
CA MET A 9 -6.77 25.00 7.45
C MET A 9 -7.61 24.85 6.18
N HIS A 10 -7.00 25.03 5.00
CA HIS A 10 -7.67 24.80 3.72
C HIS A 10 -8.25 23.38 3.63
N MET A 11 -7.49 22.35 4.02
CA MET A 11 -7.94 20.96 4.01
C MET A 11 -9.12 20.72 4.95
N ALA A 12 -9.14 21.34 6.12
CA ALA A 12 -10.27 21.28 7.03
C ALA A 12 -11.52 22.01 6.50
N ILE A 13 -11.35 23.14 5.79
CA ILE A 13 -12.47 23.99 5.33
C ILE A 13 -13.05 23.51 3.99
N SER A 14 -12.20 23.40 2.97
CA SER A 14 -12.59 23.17 1.57
C SER A 14 -11.74 22.09 0.88
N GLY A 15 -11.16 21.17 1.66
CA GLY A 15 -10.37 20.07 1.11
C GLY A 15 -11.20 19.08 0.30
N LEU A 16 -10.56 18.44 -0.67
CA LEU A 16 -11.17 17.45 -1.54
C LEU A 16 -10.78 16.02 -1.13
N SER A 17 -11.72 15.09 -1.18
CA SER A 17 -11.40 13.65 -1.09
C SER A 17 -10.56 13.20 -2.28
N SER A 18 -9.87 12.06 -2.18
CA SER A 18 -9.03 11.53 -3.28
C SER A 18 -9.82 11.32 -4.57
N PHE A 19 -11.08 10.87 -4.47
CA PHE A 19 -11.93 10.67 -5.63
C PHE A 19 -12.42 12.01 -6.22
N GLN A 20 -12.87 12.95 -5.38
CA GLN A 20 -13.24 14.30 -5.82
C GLN A 20 -12.07 15.04 -6.45
N ARG A 21 -10.84 14.89 -5.93
CA ARG A 21 -9.63 15.47 -6.50
C ARG A 21 -9.39 14.98 -7.93
N SER A 22 -9.54 13.68 -8.18
CA SER A 22 -9.42 13.10 -9.53
C SER A 22 -10.47 13.66 -10.48
N LEU A 23 -11.72 13.78 -10.03
CA LEU A 23 -12.80 14.38 -10.80
C LEU A 23 -12.57 15.88 -11.09
N TRP A 24 -12.09 16.63 -10.09
CA TRP A 24 -11.76 18.05 -10.22
C TRP A 24 -10.63 18.27 -11.23
N MET A 25 -9.57 17.46 -11.19
CA MET A 25 -8.49 17.51 -12.17
C MET A 25 -8.98 17.20 -13.59
N ALA A 26 -9.85 16.20 -13.76
CA ALA A 26 -10.45 15.88 -15.04
C ALA A 26 -11.32 17.04 -15.59
N ALA A 27 -12.11 17.68 -14.73
CA ALA A 27 -12.94 18.83 -15.09
C ALA A 27 -12.09 20.05 -15.52
N LYS A 28 -10.99 20.35 -14.80
CA LYS A 28 -10.08 21.44 -15.13
C LYS A 28 -9.37 21.23 -16.47
N GLN A 29 -8.91 20.01 -16.77
CA GLN A 29 -8.30 19.68 -18.06
C GLN A 29 -9.30 19.80 -19.22
N GLY A 30 -10.58 19.46 -18.99
CA GLY A 30 -11.66 19.69 -19.95
C GLY A 30 -11.90 21.17 -20.26
N LYS A 31 -11.85 22.04 -19.24
CA LYS A 31 -11.98 23.51 -19.41
C LYS A 31 -10.81 24.12 -20.18
N HIS A 32 -9.56 23.66 -19.95
CA HIS A 32 -8.39 24.16 -20.69
C HIS A 32 -8.37 23.75 -22.18
N LYS A 33 -8.87 22.56 -22.54
CA LYS A 33 -8.99 22.17 -23.97
C LYS A 33 -10.01 23.01 -24.74
N ALA A 34 -11.00 23.59 -24.06
CA ALA A 34 -11.98 24.49 -24.67
C ALA A 34 -11.46 25.93 -24.91
N GLN A 35 -10.27 26.28 -24.39
CA GLN A 35 -9.70 27.63 -24.49
C GLN A 35 -8.68 27.82 -25.63
N HIS A 36 -8.37 26.80 -26.45
CA HIS A 36 -7.70 27.02 -27.74
C HIS A 36 -8.75 27.29 -28.81
N PRO A 37 -8.87 28.52 -29.35
CA PRO A 37 -9.91 28.86 -30.29
C PRO A 37 -9.54 28.36 -31.70
N THR A 38 -9.91 27.13 -32.03
CA THR A 38 -10.15 26.77 -33.43
C THR A 38 -11.61 27.04 -33.74
N GLN A 39 -11.86 28.14 -34.46
CA GLN A 39 -13.16 28.47 -35.03
C GLN A 39 -13.61 27.35 -35.98
N ARG A 40 -14.41 26.40 -35.49
CA ARG A 40 -15.47 25.74 -36.28
C ARG A 40 -16.36 24.86 -35.41
N SER A 41 -17.66 25.02 -35.65
CA SER A 41 -18.77 24.18 -35.18
C SER A 41 -19.41 24.57 -33.85
N GLN A 42 -20.25 25.62 -33.91
CA GLN A 42 -21.57 25.54 -33.28
C GLN A 42 -22.31 24.33 -33.85
N LYS A 43 -22.44 23.24 -33.09
CA LYS A 43 -23.51 22.23 -33.21
C LYS A 43 -23.45 21.21 -32.08
N SER A 44 -24.59 21.07 -31.40
CA SER A 44 -24.97 19.96 -30.52
C SER A 44 -24.12 19.74 -29.26
N GLN A 45 -24.66 20.19 -28.11
CA GLN A 45 -24.39 19.59 -26.81
C GLN A 45 -24.72 18.09 -26.85
N ARG A 46 -23.77 17.26 -27.28
CA ARG A 46 -23.80 15.82 -27.03
C ARG A 46 -23.42 15.63 -25.57
N LYS A 47 -24.39 15.20 -24.75
CA LYS A 47 -24.20 14.72 -23.38
C LYS A 47 -22.95 13.83 -23.33
N ALA A 48 -21.90 14.30 -22.67
CA ALA A 48 -20.72 13.50 -22.38
C ALA A 48 -21.12 12.37 -21.42
N SER A 49 -20.83 11.13 -21.79
CA SER A 49 -21.01 9.95 -20.94
C SER A 49 -19.93 9.93 -19.85
N GLY A 50 -20.17 10.66 -18.77
CA GLY A 50 -19.47 10.54 -17.49
C GLY A 50 -20.44 10.11 -16.38
N PRO A 51 -19.94 9.82 -15.16
CA PRO A 51 -20.81 9.48 -14.03
C PRO A 51 -21.85 10.58 -13.86
N ALA A 52 -23.11 10.21 -13.69
CA ALA A 52 -24.22 11.14 -13.52
C ALA A 52 -24.19 11.74 -12.10
N ILE A 53 -23.14 12.50 -11.79
CA ILE A 53 -23.10 13.32 -10.58
C ILE A 53 -24.16 14.40 -10.78
N SER A 54 -25.19 14.38 -9.94
CA SER A 54 -26.35 15.27 -10.04
C SER A 54 -25.99 16.73 -9.76
N SER A 55 -24.98 16.98 -8.92
CA SER A 55 -24.48 18.32 -8.60
C SER A 55 -22.94 18.39 -8.70
N TRP A 56 -22.47 19.39 -9.44
CA TRP A 56 -21.06 19.74 -9.56
C TRP A 56 -20.72 21.02 -8.77
N ASP A 57 -21.66 21.49 -7.92
CA ASP A 57 -21.56 22.78 -7.21
C ASP A 57 -20.35 22.80 -6.26
N TRP A 58 -19.92 21.62 -5.79
CA TRP A 58 -18.73 21.47 -4.97
C TRP A 58 -17.42 21.85 -5.69
N LEU A 59 -17.36 21.89 -7.03
CA LEU A 59 -16.16 22.29 -7.80
C LEU A 59 -15.78 23.75 -7.57
N ASP A 60 -16.77 24.62 -7.35
CA ASP A 60 -16.56 26.07 -7.28
C ASP A 60 -16.32 26.55 -5.83
N ILE A 61 -16.56 25.70 -4.84
CA ILE A 61 -16.36 25.99 -3.40
C ILE A 61 -15.14 25.27 -2.80
N SER A 62 -14.36 24.60 -3.65
CA SER A 62 -13.19 23.81 -3.26
C SER A 62 -12.06 23.90 -4.27
N SER A 63 -10.86 23.54 -3.82
CA SER A 63 -9.66 23.56 -4.66
C SER A 63 -8.72 22.42 -4.31
N VAL A 64 -7.73 22.22 -5.16
CA VAL A 64 -6.62 21.31 -4.91
C VAL A 64 -5.52 22.00 -4.10
N ASN A 65 -4.59 21.22 -3.56
CA ASN A 65 -3.60 21.67 -2.58
C ASN A 65 -2.41 22.43 -3.20
N ASN A 66 -2.65 23.42 -4.06
CA ASN A 66 -1.62 24.32 -4.56
C ASN A 66 -1.99 25.78 -4.33
N LEU A 67 -0.98 26.61 -4.02
CA LEU A 67 -1.17 28.00 -3.63
C LEU A 67 -1.98 28.81 -4.64
N ALA A 68 -1.74 28.63 -5.94
CA ALA A 68 -2.45 29.36 -6.99
C ALA A 68 -3.97 29.09 -6.99
N ASP A 69 -4.37 27.82 -6.91
CA ASP A 69 -5.78 27.44 -6.89
C ASP A 69 -6.45 27.84 -5.56
N VAL A 70 -5.72 27.78 -4.44
CA VAL A 70 -6.21 28.20 -3.12
C VAL A 70 -6.36 29.74 -3.04
N HIS A 71 -5.38 30.50 -3.52
CA HIS A 71 -5.45 31.97 -3.57
C HIS A 71 -6.60 32.43 -4.45
N SER A 72 -6.79 31.81 -5.61
CA SER A 72 -7.94 32.06 -6.49
C SER A 72 -9.29 31.76 -5.84
N LEU A 73 -9.36 30.78 -4.92
CA LEU A 73 -10.61 30.41 -4.24
C LEU A 73 -10.99 31.40 -3.13
N TYR A 74 -10.03 31.84 -2.31
CA TYR A 74 -10.31 32.66 -1.12
C TYR A 74 -10.12 34.17 -1.32
N VAL A 75 -9.13 34.57 -2.10
CA VAL A 75 -8.76 35.98 -2.31
C VAL A 75 -9.23 36.46 -3.68
N GLY A 76 -9.08 35.60 -4.71
CA GLY A 76 -9.30 35.98 -6.10
C GLY A 76 -8.18 36.88 -6.64
N GLY A 77 -8.29 37.31 -7.91
CA GLY A 77 -7.31 38.19 -8.55
C GLY A 77 -6.49 37.53 -9.68
N PRO A 78 -5.39 38.17 -10.13
CA PRO A 78 -4.56 37.65 -11.22
C PRO A 78 -3.87 36.34 -10.81
N ALA A 79 -3.73 35.42 -11.76
CA ALA A 79 -3.11 34.13 -11.51
C ALA A 79 -1.64 34.30 -11.07
N LEU A 80 -1.26 33.61 -10.00
CA LEU A 80 0.13 33.55 -9.54
C LEU A 80 1.02 32.93 -10.64
N GLU A 81 2.12 33.61 -10.94
CA GLU A 81 3.10 33.18 -11.93
C GLU A 81 3.78 31.89 -11.48
N LYS A 82 3.87 30.88 -12.35
CA LYS A 82 4.47 29.58 -12.03
C LYS A 82 5.85 29.35 -12.64
N GLU A 83 6.23 30.16 -13.61
CA GLU A 83 7.44 29.95 -14.41
C GLU A 83 8.75 30.19 -13.64
N PRO A 84 8.88 31.25 -12.79
CA PRO A 84 10.10 31.48 -12.04
C PRO A 84 10.49 30.33 -11.10
N ARG A 85 9.49 29.58 -10.60
CA ARG A 85 9.69 28.42 -9.72
C ARG A 85 10.47 27.29 -10.39
N GLU A 86 10.32 27.08 -11.70
CA GLU A 86 10.99 25.99 -12.40
C GLU A 86 12.52 26.12 -12.33
N LEU A 87 13.04 27.36 -12.20
CA LEU A 87 14.47 27.60 -12.04
C LEU A 87 15.01 27.08 -10.70
N PHE A 88 14.22 27.10 -9.62
CA PHE A 88 14.60 26.46 -8.35
C PHE A 88 14.60 24.94 -8.42
N VAL A 89 13.77 24.35 -9.29
CA VAL A 89 13.60 22.89 -9.38
C VAL A 89 14.60 22.26 -10.34
N LYS A 90 14.85 22.91 -11.49
CA LYS A 90 15.67 22.37 -12.58
C LYS A 90 16.95 23.15 -12.82
N GLY A 91 17.04 24.40 -12.37
CA GLY A 91 18.19 25.26 -12.58
C GLY A 91 19.36 24.90 -11.67
N SER A 92 20.54 25.40 -12.04
CA SER A 92 21.76 25.32 -11.23
C SER A 92 21.83 26.47 -10.22
N MET A 93 22.70 26.34 -9.21
CA MET A 93 22.95 27.43 -8.27
C MET A 93 23.48 28.71 -8.96
N LYS A 94 24.10 28.57 -10.13
CA LYS A 94 24.55 29.71 -10.94
C LYS A 94 23.36 30.47 -11.52
N ASP A 95 22.39 29.75 -12.08
CA ASP A 95 21.18 30.34 -12.66
C ASP A 95 20.35 31.08 -11.60
N VAL A 96 20.28 30.53 -10.38
CA VAL A 96 19.63 31.18 -9.23
C VAL A 96 20.35 32.46 -8.83
N ARG A 97 21.69 32.48 -8.87
CA ARG A 97 22.48 33.68 -8.55
C ARG A 97 22.28 34.77 -9.60
N GLU A 98 22.23 34.41 -10.88
CA GLU A 98 22.04 35.36 -11.99
C GLU A 98 20.64 36.00 -11.97
N ASN A 99 19.61 35.25 -11.57
CA ASN A 99 18.22 35.74 -11.50
C ASN A 99 17.76 36.05 -10.06
N PHE A 100 18.70 36.30 -9.13
CA PHE A 100 18.41 36.33 -7.69
C PHE A 100 17.29 37.33 -7.32
N GLN A 101 17.35 38.55 -7.85
CA GLN A 101 16.41 39.61 -7.47
C GLN A 101 14.96 39.26 -7.88
N ASP A 102 14.78 38.75 -9.09
CA ASP A 102 13.47 38.35 -9.63
C ASP A 102 12.91 37.15 -8.87
N LEU A 103 13.77 36.16 -8.56
CA LEU A 103 13.39 34.98 -7.79
C LEU A 103 13.01 35.33 -6.34
N MET A 104 13.76 36.20 -5.67
CA MET A 104 13.44 36.62 -4.30
C MET A 104 12.16 37.47 -4.27
N GLN A 105 11.92 38.30 -5.28
CA GLN A 105 10.66 39.02 -5.41
C GLN A 105 9.48 38.04 -5.62
N TYR A 106 9.66 37.01 -6.45
CA TYR A 106 8.70 35.93 -6.60
C TYR A 106 8.42 35.21 -5.28
N CYS A 107 9.46 34.83 -4.52
CA CYS A 107 9.31 34.20 -3.21
C CYS A 107 8.56 35.12 -2.22
N ALA A 108 8.87 36.41 -2.19
CA ALA A 108 8.19 37.38 -1.33
C ALA A 108 6.69 37.51 -1.70
N ARG A 109 6.36 37.52 -3.00
CA ARG A 109 4.96 37.54 -3.48
C ARG A 109 4.21 36.25 -3.09
N ASP A 110 4.83 35.09 -3.18
CA ASP A 110 4.23 33.81 -2.76
C ASP A 110 3.98 33.78 -1.24
N VAL A 111 4.91 34.30 -0.43
CA VAL A 111 4.72 34.45 1.02
C VAL A 111 3.57 35.42 1.33
N TRP A 112 3.50 36.55 0.61
CA TRP A 112 2.42 37.51 0.76
C TRP A 112 1.05 36.91 0.40
N ALA A 113 0.96 36.21 -0.74
CA ALA A 113 -0.26 35.51 -1.15
C ALA A 113 -0.69 34.47 -0.11
N THR A 114 0.27 33.77 0.50
CA THR A 114 -0.01 32.80 1.57
C THR A 114 -0.56 33.50 2.83
N TYR A 115 -0.06 34.69 3.16
CA TYR A 115 -0.57 35.51 4.25
C TYR A 115 -1.99 36.03 3.99
N GLU A 116 -2.28 36.50 2.78
CA GLU A 116 -3.64 36.93 2.40
C GLU A 116 -4.64 35.77 2.51
N VAL A 117 -4.26 34.58 2.04
CA VAL A 117 -5.06 33.36 2.19
C VAL A 117 -5.28 33.03 3.67
N PHE A 118 -4.23 33.12 4.49
CA PHE A 118 -4.34 32.88 5.93
C PHE A 118 -5.35 33.82 6.60
N GLN A 119 -5.33 35.12 6.27
CA GLN A 119 -6.27 36.11 6.79
C GLN A 119 -7.73 35.76 6.49
N GLN A 120 -8.01 35.22 5.30
CA GLN A 120 -9.36 34.78 4.92
C GLN A 120 -9.74 33.43 5.55
N GLN A 121 -8.79 32.51 5.69
CA GLN A 121 -9.06 31.15 6.17
C GLN A 121 -9.21 31.06 7.68
N LEU A 122 -8.45 31.81 8.47
CA LEU A 122 -8.49 31.73 9.93
C LEU A 122 -9.91 31.93 10.52
N PRO A 123 -10.67 32.99 10.16
CA PRO A 123 -12.03 33.15 10.69
C PRO A 123 -12.96 32.01 10.26
N LEU A 124 -12.86 31.56 9.02
CA LEU A 124 -13.65 30.42 8.51
C LEU A 124 -13.29 29.12 9.24
N PHE A 125 -12.01 28.92 9.55
CA PHE A 125 -11.55 27.76 10.30
C PHE A 125 -12.17 27.76 11.70
N LEU A 126 -12.14 28.90 12.40
CA LEU A 126 -12.71 29.05 13.74
C LEU A 126 -14.24 28.89 13.75
N GLU A 127 -14.94 29.32 12.70
CA GLU A 127 -16.38 29.08 12.56
C GLU A 127 -16.71 27.59 12.39
N ARG A 128 -15.91 26.88 11.58
CA ARG A 128 -16.14 25.47 11.25
C ARG A 128 -15.60 24.49 12.29
N CYS A 129 -14.57 24.89 13.02
CA CYS A 129 -13.99 24.16 14.14
C CYS A 129 -14.14 25.02 15.42
N PRO A 130 -15.36 25.15 15.95
CA PRO A 130 -15.67 26.15 16.98
C PRO A 130 -15.01 25.87 18.33
N HIS A 131 -14.65 24.62 18.61
CA HIS A 131 -14.07 24.25 19.89
C HIS A 131 -12.57 24.61 19.97
N PRO A 132 -12.11 25.35 21.00
CA PRO A 132 -10.72 25.82 21.09
C PRO A 132 -9.69 24.69 21.19
N VAL A 133 -10.08 23.53 21.72
CA VAL A 133 -9.23 22.33 21.78
C VAL A 133 -8.72 21.91 20.40
N THR A 134 -9.53 22.06 19.34
CA THR A 134 -9.09 21.68 18.00
C THR A 134 -7.90 22.53 17.55
N LEU A 135 -7.98 23.85 17.74
CA LEU A 135 -6.87 24.75 17.42
C LEU A 135 -5.65 24.47 18.32
N ALA A 136 -5.88 24.33 19.63
CA ALA A 136 -4.79 24.09 20.59
C ALA A 136 -4.07 22.76 20.33
N GLY A 137 -4.81 21.69 20.01
CA GLY A 137 -4.26 20.38 19.63
C GLY A 137 -3.41 20.48 18.37
N MET A 138 -3.92 21.13 17.32
CA MET A 138 -3.14 21.34 16.09
C MET A 138 -1.85 22.13 16.32
N LEU A 139 -1.90 23.16 17.17
CA LEU A 139 -0.72 23.95 17.52
C LEU A 139 0.34 23.13 18.28
N GLU A 140 -0.08 22.20 19.14
CA GLU A 140 0.84 21.29 19.85
C GLU A 140 1.42 20.24 18.89
N MET A 141 0.62 19.74 17.94
CA MET A 141 1.10 18.82 16.90
C MET A 141 2.18 19.46 16.00
N GLY A 142 2.01 20.75 15.69
CA GLY A 142 2.94 21.52 14.85
C GLY A 142 4.31 21.78 15.48
N VAL A 143 4.52 21.45 16.76
CA VAL A 143 5.80 21.64 17.47
C VAL A 143 6.52 20.32 17.79
N SER A 144 6.13 19.24 17.10
CA SER A 144 6.75 17.92 17.17
C SER A 144 8.22 17.94 16.74
N TYR A 145 9.03 17.12 17.40
CA TYR A 145 10.42 16.84 17.03
C TYR A 145 10.81 15.46 17.53
N LEU A 146 11.77 14.84 16.84
CA LEU A 146 12.22 13.49 17.12
C LEU A 146 13.69 13.54 17.54
N PRO A 147 14.03 13.23 18.79
CA PRO A 147 15.43 13.23 19.22
C PRO A 147 16.21 12.13 18.52
N VAL A 148 17.41 12.46 18.08
CA VAL A 148 18.34 11.52 17.44
C VAL A 148 19.77 11.78 17.93
N ASN A 149 20.63 10.79 17.75
CA ASN A 149 22.05 10.90 18.02
C ASN A 149 22.86 10.37 16.83
N GLN A 150 24.17 10.23 16.99
CA GLN A 150 25.09 9.69 15.98
C GLN A 150 24.67 8.34 15.38
N ASN A 151 23.85 7.56 16.08
CA ASN A 151 23.32 6.30 15.58
C ASN A 151 22.45 6.48 14.33
N TRP A 152 21.88 7.66 14.09
CA TRP A 152 21.10 7.94 12.88
C TRP A 152 21.92 7.76 11.60
N GLU A 153 23.12 8.34 11.54
CA GLU A 153 23.99 8.22 10.36
C GLU A 153 24.56 6.81 10.22
N ARG A 154 24.88 6.18 11.37
CA ARG A 154 25.29 4.78 11.40
C ARG A 154 24.20 3.87 10.81
N TYR A 155 22.96 4.03 11.25
CA TYR A 155 21.81 3.29 10.73
C TYR A 155 21.63 3.47 9.23
N LEU A 156 21.72 4.71 8.72
CA LEU A 156 21.61 4.98 7.28
C LEU A 156 22.70 4.25 6.49
N ALA A 157 23.95 4.33 6.95
CA ALA A 157 25.08 3.68 6.29
C ALA A 157 24.97 2.16 6.32
N GLU A 158 24.65 1.58 7.48
CA GLU A 158 24.52 0.13 7.66
C GLU A 158 23.34 -0.43 6.87
N ALA A 159 22.16 0.20 6.93
CA ALA A 159 21.00 -0.23 6.15
C ALA A 159 21.24 -0.15 4.65
N GLN A 160 21.95 0.89 4.18
CA GLN A 160 22.35 1.01 2.79
C GLN A 160 23.37 -0.06 2.38
N SER A 161 24.38 -0.33 3.21
CA SER A 161 25.38 -1.39 2.94
C SER A 161 24.73 -2.76 2.86
N THR A 162 23.88 -3.12 3.84
CA THR A 162 23.15 -4.40 3.84
C THR A 162 22.25 -4.53 2.62
N TYR A 163 21.57 -3.45 2.22
CA TYR A 163 20.79 -3.44 0.99
C TYR A 163 21.65 -3.73 -0.25
N GLU A 164 22.81 -3.10 -0.38
CA GLU A 164 23.73 -3.29 -1.51
C GLU A 164 24.35 -4.69 -1.53
N GLU A 165 24.70 -5.24 -0.36
CA GLU A 165 25.17 -6.62 -0.21
C GLU A 165 24.11 -7.63 -0.65
N LEU A 166 22.89 -7.49 -0.15
CA LEU A 166 21.76 -8.34 -0.54
C LEU A 166 21.45 -8.20 -2.04
N GLN A 167 21.52 -6.99 -2.60
CA GLN A 167 21.36 -6.81 -4.04
C GLN A 167 22.44 -7.51 -4.85
N ARG A 168 23.70 -7.45 -4.41
CA ARG A 168 24.81 -8.17 -5.05
C ARG A 168 24.62 -9.68 -4.95
N GLU A 169 24.21 -10.19 -3.79
CA GLU A 169 23.91 -11.59 -3.56
C GLU A 169 22.77 -12.07 -4.48
N MET A 170 21.64 -11.37 -4.49
CA MET A 170 20.51 -11.68 -5.36
C MET A 170 20.91 -11.65 -6.83
N LYS A 171 21.69 -10.66 -7.24
CA LYS A 171 22.20 -10.56 -8.62
C LYS A 171 23.06 -11.77 -8.97
N LYS A 172 23.93 -12.23 -8.06
CA LYS A 172 24.72 -13.44 -8.23
C LYS A 172 23.83 -14.69 -8.35
N SER A 173 22.87 -14.88 -7.44
CA SER A 173 21.93 -16.01 -7.52
C SER A 173 21.15 -16.06 -8.83
N LEU A 174 20.74 -14.89 -9.34
CA LEU A 174 20.10 -14.77 -10.64
C LEU A 174 21.05 -15.10 -11.80
N MET A 175 22.32 -14.68 -11.72
CA MET A 175 23.33 -15.06 -12.71
C MET A 175 23.57 -16.56 -12.74
N ASP A 176 23.64 -17.20 -11.57
CA ASP A 176 23.82 -18.65 -11.45
C ASP A 176 22.66 -19.40 -12.10
N LEU A 177 21.41 -18.99 -11.82
CA LEU A 177 20.22 -19.56 -12.48
C LEU A 177 20.25 -19.39 -14.01
N ALA A 178 20.70 -18.23 -14.50
CA ALA A 178 20.84 -18.00 -15.94
C ALA A 178 21.95 -18.85 -16.57
N ASN A 179 23.06 -19.05 -15.86
CA ASN A 179 24.15 -19.93 -16.30
C ASN A 179 23.70 -21.38 -16.37
N ASP A 180 23.03 -21.87 -15.33
CA ASP A 180 22.50 -23.24 -15.26
C ASP A 180 21.45 -23.47 -16.35
N ALA A 181 20.55 -22.51 -16.58
CA ALA A 181 19.60 -22.56 -17.68
C ALA A 181 20.31 -22.62 -19.03
N CYS A 182 21.39 -21.86 -19.24
CA CYS A 182 22.15 -21.88 -20.50
C CYS A 182 22.77 -23.26 -20.80
N GLN A 183 23.06 -24.07 -19.79
CA GLN A 183 23.58 -25.43 -19.98
C GLN A 183 22.54 -26.37 -20.64
N LEU A 184 21.24 -26.06 -20.55
CA LEU A 184 20.16 -26.85 -21.14
C LEU A 184 20.17 -26.87 -22.69
N VAL A 185 20.96 -25.99 -23.33
CA VAL A 185 21.25 -26.08 -24.78
C VAL A 185 21.85 -27.44 -25.11
N SER A 186 22.71 -27.97 -24.23
CA SER A 186 23.31 -29.28 -24.41
C SER A 186 22.23 -30.38 -24.28
N GLY A 187 22.02 -31.12 -25.37
CA GLY A 187 21.01 -32.18 -25.44
C GLY A 187 19.56 -31.70 -25.60
N GLU A 188 19.34 -30.43 -25.97
CA GLU A 188 18.00 -29.84 -26.20
C GLU A 188 17.00 -30.00 -25.04
N ARG A 189 17.50 -30.16 -23.80
CA ARG A 189 16.69 -30.42 -22.60
C ARG A 189 15.71 -29.29 -22.28
N TYR A 190 15.99 -28.08 -22.76
CA TYR A 190 15.09 -26.93 -22.62
C TYR A 190 13.69 -27.16 -23.24
N LYS A 191 13.54 -28.08 -24.20
CA LYS A 191 12.24 -28.40 -24.81
C LYS A 191 11.28 -29.11 -23.84
N GLU A 192 11.82 -29.76 -22.81
CA GLU A 192 11.05 -30.45 -21.77
C GLU A 192 10.79 -29.54 -20.55
N ASP A 193 11.44 -28.37 -20.48
CA ASP A 193 11.33 -27.44 -19.35
C ASP A 193 10.03 -26.62 -19.42
N PRO A 194 9.18 -26.63 -18.38
CA PRO A 194 7.90 -25.91 -18.38
C PRO A 194 7.97 -24.38 -18.52
N TRP A 195 9.10 -23.75 -18.19
CA TRP A 195 9.26 -22.30 -18.15
C TRP A 195 10.11 -21.75 -19.30
N LEU A 196 11.08 -22.52 -19.79
CA LEU A 196 12.12 -22.05 -20.71
C LEU A 196 11.95 -22.52 -22.17
N TRP A 197 10.98 -23.41 -22.44
CA TRP A 197 10.75 -23.98 -23.77
C TRP A 197 10.42 -22.95 -24.87
N ASP A 198 9.83 -21.81 -24.50
CA ASP A 198 9.37 -20.75 -25.40
C ASP A 198 10.38 -19.61 -25.60
N LEU A 199 11.63 -19.77 -25.12
CA LEU A 199 12.70 -18.78 -25.29
C LEU A 199 13.45 -18.93 -26.63
N GLU A 200 14.15 -17.87 -27.05
CA GLU A 200 14.99 -17.84 -28.26
C GLU A 200 16.34 -18.59 -28.04
N TRP A 201 16.38 -19.88 -28.36
CA TRP A 201 17.57 -20.73 -28.17
C TRP A 201 18.54 -20.77 -29.36
N ASP A 202 18.26 -20.04 -30.44
CA ASP A 202 19.09 -20.03 -31.65
C ASP A 202 20.52 -19.52 -31.37
N LEU A 203 21.51 -20.28 -31.85
CA LEU A 203 22.92 -19.93 -31.77
C LEU A 203 23.32 -19.06 -32.98
N GLN A 204 24.15 -18.04 -32.75
CA GLN A 204 24.66 -17.23 -33.86
C GLN A 204 25.65 -18.02 -34.71
N GLU A 205 25.38 -18.12 -36.01
CA GLU A 205 26.28 -18.75 -36.96
C GLU A 205 27.57 -17.94 -37.19
N PHE A 206 28.70 -18.64 -37.28
CA PHE A 206 30.01 -18.05 -37.57
C PHE A 206 30.10 -17.65 -39.05
N LYS A 207 30.34 -16.37 -39.33
CA LYS A 207 30.66 -15.88 -40.68
C LYS A 207 32.17 -15.62 -40.80
N GLN A 208 32.87 -16.54 -41.47
CA GLN A 208 34.30 -16.42 -41.76
C GLN A 208 34.59 -15.22 -42.68
N LYS A 209 35.81 -14.65 -42.58
CA LYS A 209 36.27 -13.63 -43.53
C LYS A 209 36.38 -14.27 -44.92
N LYS A 210 35.63 -13.76 -45.91
CA LYS A 210 35.90 -14.09 -47.32
C LYS A 210 37.24 -13.47 -47.72
N ALA A 211 38.12 -14.26 -48.36
CA ALA A 211 39.39 -13.80 -48.90
C ALA A 211 39.18 -12.57 -49.80
N LYS A 212 39.89 -11.47 -49.53
CA LYS A 212 39.87 -10.28 -50.38
C LYS A 212 40.70 -10.57 -51.64
N VAL A 213 40.06 -10.55 -52.81
CA VAL A 213 40.77 -10.49 -54.10
C VAL A 213 41.56 -9.18 -54.16
N LYS A 214 42.89 -9.28 -54.24
CA LYS A 214 43.80 -8.14 -54.37
C LYS A 214 43.54 -7.41 -55.71
N ARG A 215 43.14 -6.14 -55.65
CA ARG A 215 43.27 -5.17 -56.76
C ARG A 215 44.44 -4.24 -56.42
N LYS A 216 45.36 -4.04 -57.38
CA LYS A 216 46.62 -3.29 -57.24
C LYS A 216 46.42 -1.75 -57.15
N GLU A 217 47.03 -1.17 -56.10
CA GLU A 217 47.73 0.15 -55.95
C GLU A 217 47.03 1.50 -56.24
N PRO A 218 47.51 2.67 -55.70
CA PRO A 218 48.84 2.97 -55.11
C PRO A 218 48.88 3.67 -53.72
N ALA A 219 50.11 3.94 -53.29
CA ALA A 219 50.62 4.30 -51.95
C ALA A 219 50.31 5.72 -51.42
N ALA A 220 50.35 5.89 -50.08
CA ALA A 220 51.01 7.03 -49.40
C ALA A 220 51.06 6.89 -47.86
N THR A 221 52.27 7.06 -47.34
CA THR A 221 52.71 7.74 -46.09
C THR A 221 52.15 7.33 -44.71
N SER A 222 53.07 6.76 -43.93
CA SER A 222 53.07 6.61 -42.47
C SER A 222 53.15 7.96 -41.74
N ASN A 223 52.34 8.15 -40.71
CA ASN A 223 52.61 9.08 -39.61
C ASN A 223 52.42 8.35 -38.28
N LEU A 224 53.51 8.21 -37.53
CA LEU A 224 53.53 7.86 -36.11
C LEU A 224 53.20 9.11 -35.27
N PRO A 225 52.54 8.99 -34.12
CA PRO A 225 52.73 9.90 -33.01
C PRO A 225 53.59 9.26 -31.92
N VAL A 226 54.49 10.08 -31.41
CA VAL A 226 55.42 9.87 -30.29
C VAL A 226 54.75 10.33 -28.99
N GLU A 227 54.82 9.53 -27.94
CA GLU A 227 54.78 9.95 -26.52
C GLU A 227 55.85 9.10 -25.80
N GLY A 228 56.77 9.58 -24.98
CA GLY A 228 56.82 10.83 -24.24
C GLY A 228 57.15 10.52 -22.77
N ALA A 229 58.43 10.23 -22.51
CA ALA A 229 59.20 10.24 -21.25
C ALA A 229 58.52 10.07 -19.87
N GLY A 230 59.09 9.16 -19.06
CA GLY A 230 58.74 8.91 -17.65
C GLY A 230 59.48 9.76 -16.62
N VAL A 231 59.28 9.40 -15.35
CA VAL A 231 60.05 9.82 -14.16
C VAL A 231 60.21 8.60 -13.23
N PRO A 232 61.37 8.39 -12.57
CA PRO A 232 61.73 7.12 -11.93
C PRO A 232 61.51 7.10 -10.41
N GLY A 233 61.31 5.89 -9.85
CA GLY A 233 61.33 5.63 -8.42
C GLY A 233 61.72 4.17 -8.14
N ASP A 234 62.87 4.00 -7.48
CA ASP A 234 63.45 2.76 -6.91
C ASP A 234 62.46 1.96 -6.03
N PRO A 235 62.56 0.60 -5.94
CA PRO A 235 63.56 0.02 -5.02
C PRO A 235 64.16 -1.36 -5.38
N LYS A 236 65.45 -1.48 -5.03
CA LYS A 236 66.18 -2.60 -4.38
C LYS A 236 65.88 -4.08 -4.71
N ASP A 237 66.96 -4.73 -5.12
CA ASP A 237 67.31 -6.16 -5.19
C ASP A 237 66.56 -7.15 -4.28
N GLN A 238 66.12 -8.26 -4.89
CA GLN A 238 66.38 -9.63 -4.40
C GLN A 238 66.38 -10.62 -5.58
N GLU A 239 67.29 -11.58 -5.49
CA GLU A 239 67.86 -12.45 -6.53
C GLU A 239 66.88 -13.46 -7.15
N ASP A 240 66.98 -13.68 -8.48
CA ASP A 240 66.45 -14.85 -9.20
C ASP A 240 67.46 -15.22 -10.31
N PRO A 241 67.67 -16.51 -10.64
CA PRO A 241 68.89 -17.02 -11.25
C PRO A 241 69.04 -16.63 -12.72
N GLY A 242 70.29 -16.56 -13.16
CA GLY A 242 70.72 -15.95 -14.42
C GLY A 242 70.09 -16.48 -15.73
N PRO A 243 70.26 -15.72 -16.82
CA PRO A 243 69.56 -15.95 -18.09
C PRO A 243 70.04 -17.24 -18.80
N PRO A 244 69.17 -17.87 -19.63
CA PRO A 244 69.57 -18.94 -20.53
C PRO A 244 70.56 -18.42 -21.58
N SER A 245 71.42 -19.30 -22.11
CA SER A 245 72.47 -18.88 -23.05
C SER A 245 71.89 -18.29 -24.35
N GLU A 246 72.65 -17.40 -25.01
CA GLU A 246 72.27 -16.69 -26.25
C GLU A 246 71.80 -17.65 -27.39
N GLU A 247 72.23 -18.92 -27.36
CA GLU A 247 71.79 -19.93 -28.34
C GLU A 247 70.37 -20.47 -28.08
N GLU A 248 69.92 -20.51 -26.82
CA GLU A 248 68.56 -20.90 -26.47
C GLU A 248 67.56 -19.76 -26.72
N GLU A 249 67.98 -18.52 -26.53
CA GLU A 249 67.16 -17.34 -26.79
C GLU A 249 66.91 -17.16 -28.29
N LEU A 250 67.93 -17.35 -29.14
CA LEU A 250 67.78 -17.34 -30.60
C LEU A 250 66.87 -18.47 -31.11
N ARG A 251 66.93 -19.66 -30.51
CA ARG A 251 66.05 -20.79 -30.85
C ARG A 251 64.61 -20.55 -30.39
N ARG A 252 64.40 -19.98 -29.21
CA ARG A 252 63.08 -19.56 -28.74
C ARG A 252 62.52 -18.42 -29.58
N ASP A 253 63.33 -17.49 -30.03
CA ASP A 253 62.91 -16.39 -30.91
C ASP A 253 62.55 -16.87 -32.31
N VAL A 254 63.30 -17.82 -32.87
CA VAL A 254 62.96 -18.44 -34.16
C VAL A 254 61.73 -19.33 -34.03
N ALA A 255 61.58 -20.09 -32.95
CA ALA A 255 60.38 -20.91 -32.68
C ALA A 255 59.15 -20.04 -32.38
N ALA A 256 59.30 -18.94 -31.65
CA ALA A 256 58.25 -17.97 -31.38
C ALA A 256 57.86 -17.22 -32.65
N ARG A 257 58.82 -16.80 -33.49
CA ARG A 257 58.52 -16.19 -34.81
C ARG A 257 57.88 -17.19 -35.77
N ALA A 258 58.31 -18.45 -35.78
CA ALA A 258 57.68 -19.51 -36.56
C ALA A 258 56.25 -19.80 -36.07
N CYS A 259 56.04 -19.87 -34.75
CA CYS A 259 54.72 -20.01 -34.14
C CYS A 259 53.83 -18.78 -34.44
N LEU A 260 54.40 -17.58 -34.42
CA LEU A 260 53.70 -16.33 -34.70
C LEU A 260 53.38 -16.15 -36.19
N GLU A 261 54.21 -16.65 -37.10
CA GLU A 261 53.89 -16.82 -38.53
C GLU A 261 52.81 -17.89 -38.76
N GLN A 262 52.84 -18.99 -38.00
CA GLN A 262 51.81 -20.03 -38.02
C GLN A 262 50.45 -19.49 -37.50
N LEU A 263 50.47 -18.65 -36.47
CA LEU A 263 49.31 -17.93 -35.92
C LEU A 263 48.84 -16.78 -36.83
N LYS A 264 49.75 -16.11 -37.55
CA LYS A 264 49.37 -15.18 -38.63
C LYS A 264 48.67 -15.92 -39.76
N GLY A 265 49.08 -17.14 -40.08
CA GLY A 265 48.39 -18.03 -41.03
C GLY A 265 46.95 -18.39 -40.61
N THR A 266 46.67 -18.50 -39.30
CA THR A 266 45.32 -18.74 -38.77
C THR A 266 44.46 -17.47 -38.66
N THR A 267 45.00 -16.29 -39.00
CA THR A 267 44.27 -15.01 -38.97
C THR A 267 43.13 -14.98 -39.99
N GLU A 268 43.20 -15.77 -41.07
CA GLU A 268 42.09 -15.94 -42.03
C GLU A 268 40.91 -16.75 -41.47
N LEU A 269 41.14 -17.56 -40.43
CA LEU A 269 40.12 -18.32 -39.72
C LEU A 269 39.37 -17.47 -38.67
N LEU A 270 39.82 -16.24 -38.41
CA LEU A 270 39.17 -15.35 -37.45
C LEU A 270 37.81 -14.83 -38.00
N PRO A 271 36.78 -14.71 -37.14
CA PRO A 271 35.50 -14.14 -37.52
C PRO A 271 35.62 -12.75 -38.17
N LYS A 272 34.75 -12.45 -39.14
CA LYS A 272 34.74 -11.15 -39.85
C LYS A 272 34.50 -9.95 -38.93
N LYS A 273 33.80 -10.14 -37.82
CA LYS A 273 33.63 -9.21 -36.71
C LYS A 273 33.76 -10.01 -35.41
N PRO A 274 34.37 -9.46 -34.34
CA PRO A 274 34.33 -10.09 -33.01
C PRO A 274 32.85 -10.26 -32.62
N GLN A 275 32.44 -11.50 -32.41
CA GLN A 275 31.07 -11.84 -32.02
C GLN A 275 30.97 -11.83 -30.50
N HIS A 276 29.91 -11.23 -29.97
CA HIS A 276 29.65 -11.18 -28.54
C HIS A 276 29.17 -12.55 -28.05
N LEU A 277 29.97 -13.17 -27.17
CA LEU A 277 29.74 -14.48 -26.55
C LEU A 277 29.28 -15.58 -27.53
N PRO A 278 30.18 -16.06 -28.42
CA PRO A 278 29.85 -17.13 -29.37
C PRO A 278 29.41 -18.43 -28.66
N GLY A 279 28.50 -19.19 -29.28
CA GLY A 279 28.00 -20.46 -28.73
C GLY A 279 26.91 -20.34 -27.65
N HIS A 280 26.50 -19.12 -27.28
CA HIS A 280 25.42 -18.87 -26.32
C HIS A 280 24.11 -18.44 -27.04
N PRO A 281 22.93 -18.80 -26.48
CA PRO A 281 21.64 -18.47 -27.07
C PRO A 281 21.38 -16.95 -27.08
N GLY A 282 20.50 -16.51 -27.98
CA GLY A 282 20.18 -15.09 -28.17
C GLY A 282 19.70 -14.38 -26.90
N TRP A 283 18.87 -15.04 -26.08
CA TRP A 283 18.38 -14.47 -24.82
C TRP A 283 19.51 -14.25 -23.80
N TYR A 284 20.46 -15.19 -23.68
CA TYR A 284 21.54 -15.12 -22.69
C TYR A 284 22.53 -14.00 -23.03
N ARG A 285 22.87 -13.85 -24.31
CA ARG A 285 23.75 -12.78 -24.79
C ARG A 285 23.19 -11.39 -24.51
N LYS A 286 21.87 -11.21 -24.63
CA LYS A 286 21.19 -9.95 -24.27
C LYS A 286 21.34 -9.58 -22.79
N LEU A 287 21.67 -10.54 -21.92
CA LEU A 287 21.87 -10.33 -20.48
C LEU A 287 23.32 -10.01 -20.09
N CYS A 288 24.27 -10.13 -21.01
CA CYS A 288 25.69 -9.85 -20.75
C CYS A 288 26.07 -8.48 -21.33
N PRO A 289 26.82 -7.62 -20.61
CA PRO A 289 27.42 -6.44 -21.19
C PRO A 289 28.37 -6.82 -22.33
N ARG A 290 28.59 -5.88 -23.27
CA ARG A 290 29.58 -6.11 -24.33
C ARG A 290 30.99 -5.97 -23.78
N LEU A 291 31.96 -6.64 -24.42
CA LEU A 291 33.34 -6.69 -23.95
C LEU A 291 34.04 -5.30 -23.92
N ASP A 292 33.54 -4.37 -24.71
CA ASP A 292 33.98 -2.98 -24.84
C ASP A 292 33.29 -2.03 -23.84
N ASP A 293 32.34 -2.51 -23.03
CA ASP A 293 31.63 -1.73 -22.03
C ASP A 293 32.47 -1.61 -20.74
N PRO A 294 32.69 -0.40 -20.17
CA PRO A 294 33.36 -0.24 -18.87
C PRO A 294 32.70 -1.00 -17.72
N ALA A 295 31.41 -1.33 -17.84
CA ALA A 295 30.66 -2.13 -16.86
C ALA A 295 30.73 -3.65 -17.13
N TRP A 296 31.65 -4.12 -18.00
CA TRP A 296 31.79 -5.54 -18.31
C TRP A 296 32.22 -6.35 -17.09
N THR A 297 31.46 -7.41 -16.84
CA THR A 297 31.74 -8.42 -15.82
C THR A 297 31.46 -9.80 -16.40
N PRO A 298 32.18 -10.85 -16.00
CA PRO A 298 31.88 -12.22 -16.43
C PRO A 298 30.43 -12.62 -16.07
N GLY A 299 29.69 -13.16 -17.05
CA GLY A 299 28.32 -13.65 -16.87
C GLY A 299 27.19 -12.64 -17.17
N PRO A 300 25.92 -13.04 -16.97
CA PRO A 300 24.73 -12.27 -17.36
C PRO A 300 24.40 -11.17 -16.35
N SER A 301 25.28 -10.17 -16.24
CA SER A 301 25.20 -9.14 -15.21
C SER A 301 24.20 -8.01 -15.47
N LEU A 302 23.52 -7.99 -16.62
CA LEU A 302 22.40 -7.07 -16.87
C LEU A 302 21.07 -7.61 -16.32
N LEU A 303 21.04 -8.84 -15.81
CA LEU A 303 19.84 -9.48 -15.29
C LEU A 303 19.27 -8.72 -14.08
N SER A 304 17.97 -8.45 -14.11
CA SER A 304 17.26 -7.78 -13.02
C SER A 304 15.84 -8.34 -12.85
N LEU A 305 15.24 -8.13 -11.67
CA LEU A 305 13.87 -8.55 -11.37
C LEU A 305 12.80 -7.89 -12.27
N GLN A 306 13.13 -6.79 -12.95
CA GLN A 306 12.21 -6.12 -13.88
C GLN A 306 12.11 -6.82 -15.24
N MET A 307 13.07 -7.69 -15.56
CA MET A 307 13.07 -8.38 -16.84
C MET A 307 12.05 -9.52 -16.87
N ARG A 308 11.39 -9.69 -18.02
CA ARG A 308 10.37 -10.74 -18.22
C ARG A 308 10.94 -12.16 -18.13
N ILE A 309 12.23 -12.32 -18.37
CA ILE A 309 12.90 -13.63 -18.31
C ILE A 309 13.14 -14.09 -16.86
N THR A 310 13.22 -13.16 -15.91
CA THR A 310 13.61 -13.46 -14.52
C THR A 310 12.62 -14.38 -13.80
N PRO A 311 11.28 -14.16 -13.87
CA PRO A 311 10.32 -15.12 -13.31
C PRO A 311 10.43 -16.54 -13.91
N LYS A 312 10.81 -16.65 -15.18
CA LYS A 312 11.00 -17.96 -15.85
C LYS A 312 12.27 -18.65 -15.39
N LEU A 313 13.38 -17.91 -15.27
CA LEU A 313 14.66 -18.44 -14.75
C LEU A 313 14.56 -18.90 -13.30
N MET A 314 13.72 -18.23 -12.50
CA MET A 314 13.43 -18.64 -11.12
C MET A 314 12.39 -19.77 -11.04
N ALA A 315 11.89 -20.25 -12.18
CA ALA A 315 10.86 -21.27 -12.29
C ALA A 315 9.64 -20.99 -11.40
N LEU A 316 9.17 -19.73 -11.36
CA LEU A 316 8.12 -19.34 -10.41
C LEU A 316 6.81 -20.13 -10.67
N THR A 317 6.17 -20.57 -9.58
CA THR A 317 4.88 -21.27 -9.57
C THR A 317 3.80 -20.46 -8.86
N TRP A 318 2.56 -20.62 -9.31
CA TRP A 318 1.34 -20.16 -8.65
C TRP A 318 0.49 -21.37 -8.29
N ASP A 319 0.31 -21.69 -7.00
CA ASP A 319 -0.38 -22.91 -6.53
C ASP A 319 0.15 -24.19 -7.23
N GLY A 320 1.46 -24.27 -7.46
CA GLY A 320 2.11 -25.39 -8.15
C GLY A 320 2.03 -25.36 -9.69
N PHE A 321 1.36 -24.37 -10.30
CA PHE A 321 1.30 -24.18 -11.75
C PHE A 321 2.40 -23.23 -12.24
N PRO A 322 3.05 -23.48 -13.39
CA PRO A 322 4.12 -22.62 -13.89
C PRO A 322 3.58 -21.28 -14.40
N LEU A 323 4.28 -20.19 -14.06
CA LEU A 323 3.99 -18.85 -14.55
C LEU A 323 4.39 -18.67 -16.02
N HIS A 324 3.53 -18.00 -16.77
CA HIS A 324 3.71 -17.69 -18.19
C HIS A 324 3.26 -16.26 -18.49
N PHE A 325 3.92 -15.61 -19.45
CA PHE A 325 3.62 -14.23 -19.84
C PHE A 325 2.94 -14.20 -21.21
N SER A 326 1.72 -13.65 -21.25
CA SER A 326 0.99 -13.37 -22.48
C SER A 326 1.11 -11.88 -22.84
N GLU A 327 1.32 -11.57 -24.12
CA GLU A 327 1.41 -10.17 -24.58
C GLU A 327 0.11 -9.38 -24.38
N ARG A 328 -1.05 -10.05 -24.47
CA ARG A 328 -2.37 -9.42 -24.32
C ARG A 328 -2.81 -9.32 -22.86
N HIS A 329 -2.64 -10.41 -22.11
CA HIS A 329 -3.20 -10.55 -20.76
C HIS A 329 -2.18 -10.36 -19.62
N GLY A 330 -0.90 -10.20 -19.95
CA GLY A 330 0.19 -10.06 -18.97
C GLY A 330 0.56 -11.40 -18.31
N TRP A 331 1.00 -11.34 -17.06
CA TRP A 331 1.38 -12.53 -16.29
C TRP A 331 0.17 -13.38 -15.87
N GLY A 332 0.28 -14.68 -16.07
CA GLY A 332 -0.67 -15.71 -15.65
C GLY A 332 0.03 -17.05 -15.44
N TYR A 333 -0.73 -18.12 -15.26
CA TYR A 333 -0.21 -19.47 -15.03
C TYR A 333 -0.92 -20.49 -15.94
N LEU A 334 -0.23 -21.61 -16.19
CA LEU A 334 -0.68 -22.67 -17.10
C LEU A 334 -1.28 -23.84 -16.34
N VAL A 335 -2.56 -24.13 -16.59
CA VAL A 335 -3.29 -25.24 -15.99
C VAL A 335 -3.47 -26.35 -17.03
N PRO A 336 -3.00 -27.59 -16.80
CA PRO A 336 -3.09 -28.66 -17.79
C PRO A 336 -4.53 -29.15 -18.01
N GLY A 337 -4.80 -29.84 -19.11
CA GLY A 337 -6.10 -30.50 -19.36
C GLY A 337 -6.95 -29.90 -20.48
N ARG A 338 -6.38 -28.99 -21.27
CA ARG A 338 -7.01 -28.54 -22.52
C ARG A 338 -6.92 -29.65 -23.57
N ARG A 339 -8.07 -30.16 -24.04
CA ARG A 339 -8.13 -31.31 -24.96
C ARG A 339 -8.46 -30.93 -26.40
N ASP A 340 -9.06 -29.76 -26.61
CA ASP A 340 -9.49 -29.23 -27.91
C ASP A 340 -8.32 -28.83 -28.81
N ASN A 341 -7.18 -28.45 -28.23
CA ASN A 341 -6.01 -27.96 -28.96
C ASN A 341 -4.83 -28.96 -28.99
N LEU A 342 -5.03 -30.17 -28.51
CA LEU A 342 -4.08 -31.25 -28.69
C LEU A 342 -4.24 -31.77 -30.13
N ALA A 343 -3.18 -31.67 -30.94
CA ALA A 343 -3.18 -32.28 -32.26
C ALA A 343 -3.57 -33.76 -32.12
N LYS A 344 -4.73 -34.14 -32.68
CA LYS A 344 -5.06 -35.56 -32.86
C LYS A 344 -3.92 -36.14 -33.68
N VAL A 345 -3.10 -37.00 -33.11
CA VAL A 345 -2.15 -37.81 -33.89
C VAL A 345 -3.01 -38.72 -34.78
N PRO A 346 -3.10 -38.50 -36.10
CA PRO A 346 -3.72 -39.49 -36.97
C PRO A 346 -2.65 -40.56 -37.18
N GLY A 347 -3.03 -41.83 -37.05
CA GLY A 347 -2.15 -42.92 -37.46
C GLY A 347 -1.70 -42.71 -38.90
N GLY A 348 -0.38 -42.62 -39.09
CA GLY A 348 0.31 -42.71 -40.38
C GLY A 348 -0.03 -41.65 -41.43
N ALA A 349 0.73 -40.53 -41.46
CA ALA A 349 1.11 -39.86 -42.70
C ALA A 349 2.18 -38.77 -42.44
N THR A 350 3.34 -38.97 -43.04
CA THR A 350 4.39 -37.97 -43.26
C THR A 350 3.84 -36.73 -43.96
N THR A 351 3.70 -35.61 -43.25
CA THR A 351 3.74 -34.26 -43.86
C THR A 351 4.45 -33.30 -42.90
N LEU A 352 5.51 -32.66 -43.40
CA LEU A 352 6.22 -31.58 -42.72
C LEU A 352 5.30 -30.35 -42.62
N ALA A 353 4.65 -30.18 -41.48
CA ALA A 353 4.03 -28.92 -41.08
C ALA A 353 4.88 -28.31 -39.95
N SER A 354 5.36 -27.08 -40.19
CA SER A 354 6.09 -26.17 -39.29
C SER A 354 6.55 -26.73 -37.93
N ALA A 355 7.86 -26.91 -37.78
CA ALA A 355 8.55 -27.30 -36.56
C ALA A 355 8.50 -26.21 -35.46
N GLY A 356 7.31 -25.90 -34.94
CA GLY A 356 7.14 -25.19 -33.68
C GLY A 356 7.33 -26.17 -32.52
N VAL A 357 8.22 -25.86 -31.58
CA VAL A 357 8.41 -26.64 -30.35
C VAL A 357 7.08 -26.70 -29.60
N SER A 358 6.51 -27.89 -29.43
CA SER A 358 5.23 -28.09 -28.75
C SER A 358 5.40 -27.96 -27.23
N CYS A 359 4.52 -27.20 -26.56
CA CYS A 359 4.52 -27.02 -25.11
C CYS A 359 4.60 -28.35 -24.33
N PRO A 360 5.47 -28.49 -23.30
CA PRO A 360 5.63 -29.72 -22.52
C PRO A 360 4.51 -29.91 -21.48
N TYR A 361 3.26 -30.01 -21.92
CA TYR A 361 2.09 -30.08 -21.03
C TYR A 361 2.12 -31.27 -20.04
N ARG A 362 2.78 -32.39 -20.40
CA ARG A 362 2.97 -33.54 -19.50
C ARG A 362 3.92 -33.23 -18.34
N ALA A 363 4.94 -32.41 -18.58
CA ALA A 363 5.85 -31.96 -17.53
C ALA A 363 5.10 -31.06 -16.53
N ILE A 364 4.24 -30.17 -17.05
CA ILE A 364 3.34 -29.31 -16.25
C ILE A 364 2.38 -30.14 -15.39
N GLU A 365 1.78 -31.19 -15.97
CA GLU A 365 0.91 -32.10 -15.23
C GLU A 365 1.67 -32.86 -14.13
N SER A 366 2.89 -33.32 -14.41
CA SER A 366 3.72 -34.00 -13.41
C SER A 366 4.13 -33.07 -12.25
N LEU A 367 4.39 -31.80 -12.54
CA LEU A 367 4.74 -30.77 -11.56
C LEU A 367 3.58 -30.55 -10.59
N TYR A 368 2.36 -30.37 -11.13
CA TYR A 368 1.17 -30.19 -10.31
C TYR A 368 0.87 -31.42 -9.44
N ARG A 369 1.01 -32.65 -9.99
CA ARG A 369 0.83 -33.88 -9.20
C ARG A 369 1.82 -33.97 -8.04
N LYS A 370 3.08 -33.60 -8.24
CA LYS A 370 4.08 -33.54 -7.16
C LYS A 370 3.68 -32.53 -6.09
N HIS A 371 3.25 -31.34 -6.49
CA HIS A 371 2.75 -30.31 -5.57
C HIS A 371 1.58 -30.82 -4.71
N CYS A 372 0.60 -31.50 -5.29
CA CYS A 372 -0.51 -32.10 -4.55
C CYS A 372 -0.05 -33.16 -3.53
N HIS A 373 0.92 -34.01 -3.90
CA HIS A 373 1.49 -35.01 -3.00
C HIS A 373 2.27 -34.37 -1.83
N GLU A 374 2.98 -33.28 -2.08
CA GLU A 374 3.72 -32.53 -1.06
C GLU A 374 2.77 -31.83 -0.08
N GLN A 375 1.71 -31.19 -0.57
CA GLN A 375 0.68 -30.59 0.29
C GLN A 375 -0.08 -31.63 1.12
N GLY A 376 -0.36 -32.81 0.56
CA GLY A 376 -1.01 -33.91 1.29
C GLY A 376 -0.19 -34.48 2.45
N LYS A 377 1.16 -34.32 2.44
CA LYS A 377 2.04 -34.71 3.56
C LYS A 377 2.19 -33.63 4.63
N GLN A 378 1.82 -32.38 4.32
CA GLN A 378 1.90 -31.24 5.24
C GLN A 378 0.59 -30.99 6.01
N GLN A 379 -0.52 -31.65 5.64
CA GLN A 379 -1.69 -31.69 6.51
C GLN A 379 -1.39 -32.61 7.70
N PRO A 380 -1.45 -32.12 8.95
CA PRO A 380 -1.47 -33.02 10.10
C PRO A 380 -2.71 -33.91 9.99
N GLU A 381 -2.55 -35.18 10.37
CA GLU A 381 -3.63 -36.16 10.47
C GLU A 381 -4.86 -35.50 11.10
N LEU A 382 -5.96 -35.47 10.33
CA LEU A 382 -7.28 -35.22 10.86
C LEU A 382 -7.47 -36.17 12.04
N GLN A 383 -7.53 -35.61 13.25
CA GLN A 383 -8.08 -36.34 14.39
C GLN A 383 -9.42 -36.90 13.95
N GLU A 384 -9.49 -38.23 13.97
CA GLU A 384 -10.66 -39.01 13.65
C GLU A 384 -11.89 -38.43 14.36
N ALA A 385 -12.99 -38.41 13.61
CA ALA A 385 -14.31 -38.09 14.10
C ALA A 385 -14.65 -38.93 15.35
N GLY A 386 -14.51 -38.33 16.52
CA GLY A 386 -14.97 -38.85 17.80
C GLY A 386 -16.15 -38.02 18.30
N LEU A 387 -17.36 -38.52 18.00
CA LEU A 387 -18.62 -38.32 18.72
C LEU A 387 -19.10 -36.88 18.95
N ALA A 388 -20.08 -36.51 18.12
CA ALA A 388 -21.08 -35.53 18.47
C ALA A 388 -21.95 -36.04 19.63
N GLU A 389 -22.03 -35.29 20.72
CA GLU A 389 -23.19 -35.27 21.61
C GLU A 389 -23.22 -33.96 22.40
N GLU A 390 -24.43 -33.39 22.52
CA GLU A 390 -24.83 -32.20 23.28
C GLU A 390 -24.37 -30.80 22.80
N PHE A 391 -25.22 -30.16 21.99
CA PHE A 391 -26.10 -29.10 22.50
C PHE A 391 -27.18 -28.79 21.44
N LEU A 392 -28.33 -29.44 21.61
CA LEU A 392 -29.60 -29.12 20.96
C LEU A 392 -30.40 -28.24 21.92
N LEU A 393 -30.59 -26.97 21.56
CA LEU A 393 -31.80 -26.23 21.91
C LEU A 393 -32.25 -25.38 20.70
N THR A 394 -33.17 -26.01 19.96
CA THR A 394 -34.38 -25.47 19.30
C THR A 394 -34.24 -24.49 18.13
N GLU A 395 -34.39 -25.07 16.94
CA GLU A 395 -35.26 -24.70 15.81
C GLU A 395 -35.54 -23.22 15.46
N SER A 396 -35.08 -22.83 14.28
CA SER A 396 -35.93 -22.17 13.26
C SER A 396 -35.28 -22.30 11.87
N SER A 397 -35.56 -23.42 11.19
CA SER A 397 -35.22 -23.65 9.78
C SER A 397 -36.05 -22.80 8.80
N ALA A 398 -36.82 -21.83 9.29
CA ALA A 398 -37.59 -20.89 8.48
C ALA A 398 -36.75 -19.72 7.91
N VAL A 399 -35.53 -19.50 8.39
CA VAL A 399 -34.67 -18.37 7.97
C VAL A 399 -33.95 -18.66 6.63
N TRP A 400 -33.74 -19.93 6.30
CA TRP A 400 -32.93 -20.34 5.15
C TRP A 400 -33.68 -20.33 3.81
N GLN A 401 -35.02 -20.35 3.80
CA GLN A 401 -35.81 -20.21 2.57
C GLN A 401 -36.10 -18.75 2.21
N THR A 402 -36.16 -17.83 3.17
CA THR A 402 -36.40 -16.40 2.89
C THR A 402 -35.19 -15.69 2.29
N VAL A 403 -33.98 -16.18 2.56
CA VAL A 403 -32.72 -15.56 2.11
C VAL A 403 -32.36 -15.95 0.67
N GLU A 404 -32.78 -17.13 0.18
CA GLU A 404 -32.54 -17.55 -1.21
C GLU A 404 -33.43 -16.81 -2.24
N GLU A 405 -34.62 -16.34 -1.85
CA GLU A 405 -35.52 -15.62 -2.77
C GLU A 405 -35.34 -14.08 -2.78
N LEU A 406 -34.51 -13.55 -1.88
CA LEU A 406 -34.18 -12.11 -1.77
C LEU A 406 -32.91 -11.69 -2.54
N GLY A 407 -32.16 -12.65 -3.09
CA GLY A 407 -30.87 -12.44 -3.77
C GLY A 407 -30.94 -11.97 -5.23
N PHE A 408 -32.13 -11.86 -5.81
CA PHE A 408 -32.30 -11.31 -7.16
C PHE A 408 -32.83 -9.88 -7.12
N LEU A 409 -32.04 -8.98 -7.70
CA LEU A 409 -32.38 -7.60 -8.10
C LEU A 409 -32.22 -6.49 -7.03
N GLU A 410 -31.08 -6.40 -6.34
CA GLU A 410 -30.55 -5.10 -5.88
C GLU A 410 -29.48 -4.49 -6.82
N VAL A 411 -29.32 -5.11 -7.99
CA VAL A 411 -28.32 -4.73 -8.99
C VAL A 411 -28.73 -3.49 -9.81
N GLU A 412 -30.01 -3.10 -9.89
CA GLU A 412 -30.43 -2.10 -10.90
C GLU A 412 -30.28 -0.60 -10.53
N ALA A 413 -29.99 -0.26 -9.28
CA ALA A 413 -29.74 1.14 -8.89
C ALA A 413 -28.25 1.49 -8.87
N GLU A 414 -27.37 0.53 -8.56
CA GLU A 414 -25.91 0.74 -8.53
C GLU A 414 -25.19 0.17 -9.77
N ALA A 415 -25.72 -0.85 -10.47
CA ALA A 415 -25.08 -1.39 -11.68
C ALA A 415 -25.27 -0.55 -12.95
N LYS A 416 -26.12 0.49 -12.91
CA LYS A 416 -26.12 1.51 -13.98
C LYS A 416 -24.84 2.34 -14.02
N MET A 417 -23.99 2.25 -12.99
CA MET A 417 -22.74 3.01 -12.92
C MET A 417 -21.51 2.26 -13.47
N GLU A 418 -21.53 0.93 -13.59
CA GLU A 418 -20.41 0.14 -14.13
C GLU A 418 -20.62 -0.33 -15.59
N SER A 419 -21.84 -0.29 -16.14
CA SER A 419 -22.11 -0.75 -17.53
C SER A 419 -21.73 0.26 -18.64
N LEU A 420 -21.17 1.43 -18.34
CA LEU A 420 -20.91 2.49 -19.34
C LEU A 420 -19.43 2.94 -19.43
N GLN A 421 -18.49 2.20 -18.85
CA GLN A 421 -17.04 2.49 -18.97
C GLN A 421 -16.34 1.86 -20.19
N ALA A 422 -17.06 1.24 -21.13
CA ALA A 422 -16.47 0.62 -22.31
C ALA A 422 -16.98 1.24 -23.61
N LEU A 423 -16.60 2.49 -23.91
CA LEU A 423 -16.62 3.03 -25.28
C LEU A 423 -15.66 4.24 -25.39
N VAL A 424 -14.37 3.94 -25.50
CA VAL A 424 -13.42 4.86 -26.13
C VAL A 424 -13.69 4.79 -27.64
N PRO A 425 -14.05 5.90 -28.33
CA PRO A 425 -14.18 5.87 -29.78
C PRO A 425 -12.77 5.82 -30.38
N GLY A 426 -12.33 4.62 -30.78
CA GLY A 426 -11.04 4.44 -31.44
C GLY A 426 -10.36 3.09 -31.25
N GLN A 427 -10.89 2.16 -30.45
CA GLN A 427 -10.39 0.79 -30.38
C GLN A 427 -11.48 -0.20 -30.86
N PRO A 428 -11.15 -1.16 -31.73
CA PRO A 428 -12.10 -2.22 -32.10
C PRO A 428 -12.50 -3.00 -30.84
N PRO A 429 -13.78 -3.33 -30.65
CA PRO A 429 -14.21 -4.09 -29.49
C PRO A 429 -13.47 -5.43 -29.46
N VAL A 430 -12.76 -5.69 -28.36
CA VAL A 430 -12.25 -7.04 -28.06
C VAL A 430 -13.47 -7.91 -27.85
N LEU A 431 -13.74 -8.79 -28.81
CA LEU A 431 -14.75 -9.83 -28.72
C LEU A 431 -14.43 -10.70 -27.49
N THR A 432 -15.11 -10.47 -26.38
CA THR A 432 -15.33 -11.53 -25.39
C THR A 432 -16.15 -12.59 -26.11
N GLY A 433 -15.51 -13.69 -26.49
CA GLY A 433 -16.14 -14.80 -27.21
C GLY A 433 -17.28 -15.43 -26.42
N ALA A 434 -18.48 -14.85 -26.52
CA ALA A 434 -19.72 -15.55 -26.25
C ALA A 434 -19.91 -16.57 -27.37
N GLY A 435 -19.39 -17.79 -27.18
CA GLY A 435 -19.57 -18.88 -28.14
C GLY A 435 -18.46 -19.94 -28.25
N GLY A 436 -17.63 -20.15 -27.23
CA GLY A 436 -16.71 -21.30 -27.17
C GLY A 436 -17.26 -22.45 -26.31
N PRO A 437 -16.89 -23.72 -26.54
CA PRO A 437 -17.50 -24.86 -25.87
C PRO A 437 -17.27 -24.81 -24.36
N LYS A 438 -18.33 -24.56 -23.58
CA LYS A 438 -18.34 -24.67 -22.11
C LYS A 438 -17.94 -26.07 -21.60
N ALA A 439 -17.87 -27.07 -22.49
CA ALA A 439 -17.64 -28.47 -22.16
C ALA A 439 -16.17 -28.87 -21.85
N SER A 440 -15.18 -27.99 -22.06
CA SER A 440 -13.76 -28.31 -21.85
C SER A 440 -13.05 -27.53 -20.73
N GLN A 441 -13.79 -26.75 -19.94
CA GLN A 441 -13.21 -26.03 -18.79
C GLN A 441 -12.75 -27.01 -17.70
N PRO A 442 -11.59 -26.79 -17.06
CA PRO A 442 -11.12 -27.66 -15.99
C PRO A 442 -12.03 -27.50 -14.77
N ALA A 443 -12.85 -28.52 -14.49
CA ALA A 443 -13.78 -28.51 -13.35
C ALA A 443 -13.07 -28.46 -11.98
N TYR A 444 -11.76 -28.71 -11.95
CA TYR A 444 -10.95 -28.80 -10.73
C TYR A 444 -10.18 -27.52 -10.39
N HIS A 445 -10.28 -26.46 -11.21
CA HIS A 445 -9.52 -25.22 -11.00
C HIS A 445 -10.38 -23.96 -11.21
N HIS A 446 -10.41 -23.09 -10.20
CA HIS A 446 -11.13 -21.81 -10.23
C HIS A 446 -10.13 -20.64 -10.20
N GLY A 447 -10.19 -19.75 -11.20
CA GLY A 447 -9.28 -18.62 -11.32
C GLY A 447 -9.76 -17.58 -12.34
N SER A 448 -9.01 -16.50 -12.52
CA SER A 448 -9.34 -15.45 -13.51
C SER A 448 -9.03 -15.93 -14.93
N GLY A 449 -10.01 -16.58 -15.57
CA GLY A 449 -9.87 -17.27 -16.85
C GLY A 449 -10.90 -18.42 -16.94
N PRO A 450 -10.78 -19.36 -17.89
CA PRO A 450 -9.71 -19.51 -18.88
C PRO A 450 -9.85 -18.52 -20.06
N TYR A 451 -8.73 -18.00 -20.55
CA TYR A 451 -8.68 -17.15 -21.75
C TYR A 451 -8.39 -17.98 -23.00
N ASN A 452 -9.39 -18.16 -23.85
CA ASN A 452 -9.31 -19.03 -25.03
C ASN A 452 -8.33 -18.53 -26.11
N ASP A 453 -8.05 -17.24 -26.16
CA ASP A 453 -7.15 -16.63 -27.15
C ASP A 453 -5.67 -16.94 -26.91
N VAL A 454 -5.32 -17.46 -25.72
CA VAL A 454 -3.99 -18.01 -25.42
C VAL A 454 -4.00 -19.51 -25.70
N ASP A 455 -3.68 -19.88 -26.94
CA ASP A 455 -3.79 -21.25 -27.43
C ASP A 455 -2.51 -22.08 -27.24
N ILE A 456 -2.19 -22.42 -25.99
CA ILE A 456 -1.04 -23.25 -25.65
C ILE A 456 -1.46 -24.72 -25.65
N PRO A 457 -0.84 -25.61 -26.45
CA PRO A 457 -1.24 -27.02 -26.56
C PRO A 457 -1.30 -27.71 -25.19
N GLY A 458 -2.45 -28.32 -24.87
CA GLY A 458 -2.65 -29.10 -23.64
C GLY A 458 -2.91 -28.30 -22.37
N CYS A 459 -2.82 -26.96 -22.41
CA CYS A 459 -2.95 -26.10 -21.23
C CYS A 459 -3.98 -24.97 -21.42
N TRP A 460 -4.60 -24.57 -20.31
CA TRP A 460 -5.42 -23.38 -20.16
C TRP A 460 -4.61 -22.26 -19.51
N PHE A 461 -4.78 -21.03 -19.98
CA PHE A 461 -4.17 -19.85 -19.37
C PHE A 461 -5.14 -19.13 -18.44
N PHE A 462 -4.67 -18.89 -17.22
CA PHE A 462 -5.37 -18.09 -16.21
C PHE A 462 -4.50 -16.90 -15.81
N LYS A 463 -5.11 -15.72 -15.77
CA LYS A 463 -4.41 -14.46 -15.46
C LYS A 463 -4.20 -14.32 -13.94
N LEU A 464 -3.06 -13.75 -13.55
CA LEU A 464 -2.82 -13.41 -12.14
C LEU A 464 -3.81 -12.33 -11.66
N PRO A 465 -4.31 -12.44 -10.41
CA PRO A 465 -5.21 -11.46 -9.85
C PRO A 465 -4.49 -10.11 -9.67
N HIS A 466 -5.15 -9.01 -10.03
CA HIS A 466 -4.64 -7.65 -9.86
C HIS A 466 -5.46 -6.92 -8.79
N LYS A 467 -4.80 -6.10 -7.94
CA LYS A 467 -5.46 -5.38 -6.84
C LYS A 467 -6.61 -4.46 -7.29
N ASP A 468 -6.45 -3.83 -8.44
CA ASP A 468 -7.44 -2.90 -9.01
C ASP A 468 -8.53 -3.60 -9.84
N GLY A 469 -8.52 -4.94 -9.85
CA GLY A 469 -9.51 -5.79 -10.53
C GLY A 469 -8.97 -6.48 -11.78
N ASN A 470 -9.73 -7.48 -12.27
CA ASN A 470 -9.31 -8.41 -13.33
C ASN A 470 -9.01 -7.77 -14.69
N ASN A 471 -9.49 -6.53 -14.92
CA ASN A 471 -9.26 -5.80 -16.17
C ASN A 471 -7.82 -5.30 -16.30
N PHE A 472 -7.07 -5.18 -15.20
CA PHE A 472 -5.70 -4.68 -15.19
C PHE A 472 -4.68 -5.82 -15.26
N ASN A 473 -3.61 -5.63 -16.02
CA ASN A 473 -2.57 -6.65 -16.18
C ASN A 473 -1.52 -6.53 -15.07
N VAL A 474 -1.08 -7.67 -14.54
CA VAL A 474 0.05 -7.70 -13.61
C VAL A 474 1.33 -7.41 -14.37
N GLY A 475 2.04 -6.35 -13.98
CA GLY A 475 3.31 -5.96 -14.62
C GLY A 475 4.49 -6.83 -14.18
N SER A 476 4.63 -7.11 -12.89
CA SER A 476 5.70 -7.93 -12.33
C SER A 476 5.19 -8.80 -11.17
N PRO A 477 5.52 -10.11 -11.14
CA PRO A 477 5.19 -10.99 -10.01
C PRO A 477 6.01 -10.69 -8.74
N PHE A 478 7.04 -9.84 -8.82
CA PHE A 478 7.84 -9.39 -7.68
C PHE A 478 7.33 -8.07 -7.07
N ALA A 479 6.17 -7.58 -7.52
CA ALA A 479 5.57 -6.37 -7.00
C ALA A 479 5.17 -6.53 -5.53
N LYS A 480 5.05 -5.40 -4.82
CA LYS A 480 4.71 -5.35 -3.39
C LYS A 480 3.42 -6.13 -3.07
N ASP A 481 2.46 -6.11 -3.98
CA ASP A 481 1.13 -6.73 -3.81
C ASP A 481 1.20 -8.27 -3.77
N PHE A 482 2.29 -8.87 -4.27
CA PHE A 482 2.50 -10.33 -4.26
C PHE A 482 3.35 -10.83 -3.09
N LEU A 483 3.94 -9.93 -2.29
CA LEU A 483 4.73 -10.33 -1.11
C LEU A 483 3.93 -11.23 -0.13
N PRO A 484 2.65 -10.96 0.18
CA PRO A 484 1.85 -11.87 1.02
C PRO A 484 1.63 -13.24 0.38
N LYS A 485 1.53 -13.29 -0.95
CA LYS A 485 1.39 -14.55 -1.72
C LYS A 485 2.68 -15.37 -1.71
N MET A 486 3.82 -14.72 -1.49
CA MET A 486 5.08 -15.42 -1.26
C MET A 486 5.14 -15.98 0.18
N GLU A 487 4.52 -15.30 1.15
CA GLU A 487 4.47 -15.73 2.55
C GLU A 487 3.52 -16.89 2.79
N ASP A 488 2.35 -16.89 2.14
CA ASP A 488 1.35 -17.97 2.25
C ASP A 488 1.68 -19.20 1.38
N GLY A 489 2.74 -19.11 0.56
CA GLY A 489 3.18 -20.19 -0.31
C GLY A 489 2.39 -20.33 -1.62
N THR A 490 1.48 -19.41 -1.94
CA THR A 490 0.80 -19.38 -3.24
C THR A 490 1.79 -19.12 -4.38
N LEU A 491 2.73 -18.19 -4.19
CA LEU A 491 3.76 -17.81 -5.16
C LEU A 491 5.12 -18.30 -4.66
N GLN A 492 5.69 -19.30 -5.31
CA GLN A 492 6.97 -19.91 -4.93
C GLN A 492 7.96 -19.95 -6.10
N ALA A 493 9.24 -20.12 -5.78
CA ALA A 493 10.23 -20.50 -6.79
C ALA A 493 10.19 -22.02 -6.99
N GLY A 494 10.43 -22.47 -8.21
CA GLY A 494 10.35 -23.87 -8.58
C GLY A 494 11.44 -24.73 -7.91
N PRO A 495 11.34 -26.07 -8.01
CA PRO A 495 12.21 -27.02 -7.30
C PRO A 495 13.69 -27.04 -7.79
N GLY A 496 14.10 -26.11 -8.66
CA GLY A 496 15.40 -26.07 -9.36
C GLY A 496 16.59 -25.55 -8.53
N GLY A 497 16.66 -25.83 -7.23
CA GLY A 497 17.79 -25.46 -6.36
C GLY A 497 17.53 -24.28 -5.42
N ALA A 498 18.53 -23.95 -4.58
CA ALA A 498 18.38 -22.95 -3.50
C ALA A 498 18.39 -21.48 -3.99
N SER A 499 18.91 -21.21 -5.19
CA SER A 499 19.12 -19.85 -5.71
C SER A 499 17.80 -19.09 -5.97
N GLY A 500 16.76 -19.79 -6.45
CA GLY A 500 15.43 -19.19 -6.71
C GLY A 500 14.72 -18.75 -5.43
N PRO A 501 14.50 -19.65 -4.46
CA PRO A 501 13.95 -19.30 -3.15
C PRO A 501 14.73 -18.21 -2.43
N ARG A 502 16.08 -18.27 -2.47
CA ARG A 502 16.94 -17.25 -1.86
C ARG A 502 16.78 -15.88 -2.52
N ALA A 503 16.70 -15.80 -3.84
CA ALA A 503 16.47 -14.54 -4.54
C ALA A 503 15.08 -13.94 -4.23
N LEU A 504 14.05 -14.78 -4.04
CA LEU A 504 12.73 -14.34 -3.56
C LEU A 504 12.79 -13.78 -2.13
N GLU A 505 13.48 -14.47 -1.23
CA GLU A 505 13.68 -14.05 0.15
C GLU A 505 14.42 -12.70 0.20
N ILE A 506 15.50 -12.55 -0.58
CA ILE A 506 16.23 -11.29 -0.66
C ILE A 506 15.34 -10.16 -1.21
N ASN A 507 14.58 -10.40 -2.29
CA ASN A 507 13.66 -9.38 -2.82
C ASN A 507 12.66 -8.93 -1.75
N LYS A 508 12.16 -9.85 -0.92
CA LYS A 508 11.29 -9.53 0.21
C LYS A 508 12.02 -8.64 1.23
N MET A 509 13.26 -8.96 1.59
CA MET A 509 14.09 -8.19 2.52
C MET A 509 14.37 -6.76 2.08
N ILE A 510 14.69 -6.55 0.81
CA ILE A 510 15.09 -5.23 0.29
C ILE A 510 13.91 -4.36 -0.17
N SER A 511 12.72 -4.94 -0.35
CA SER A 511 11.55 -4.25 -0.93
C SER A 511 11.11 -3.03 -0.12
N PHE A 512 11.25 -3.07 1.21
CA PHE A 512 10.95 -1.92 2.07
C PHE A 512 11.95 -0.78 1.84
N TRP A 513 13.25 -1.06 2.03
CA TRP A 513 14.32 -0.07 1.90
C TRP A 513 14.34 0.59 0.51
N ARG A 514 14.18 -0.20 -0.56
CA ARG A 514 14.10 0.32 -1.94
C ARG A 514 13.08 1.45 -2.08
N ASN A 515 11.94 1.33 -1.42
CA ASN A 515 10.84 2.30 -1.50
C ASN A 515 10.94 3.43 -0.47
N ALA A 516 11.62 3.21 0.66
CA ALA A 516 11.65 4.12 1.79
C ALA A 516 12.95 4.95 1.89
N HIS A 517 14.10 4.42 1.44
CA HIS A 517 15.42 5.01 1.71
C HIS A 517 15.54 6.47 1.31
N LYS A 518 14.98 6.87 0.15
CA LYS A 518 15.05 8.28 -0.30
C LYS A 518 14.36 9.22 0.68
N ARG A 519 13.17 8.82 1.19
CA ARG A 519 12.39 9.62 2.14
C ARG A 519 13.04 9.66 3.52
N ILE A 520 13.67 8.56 3.93
CA ILE A 520 14.39 8.45 5.21
C ILE A 520 15.70 9.25 5.16
N SER A 521 16.47 9.13 4.08
CA SER A 521 17.77 9.82 3.94
C SER A 521 17.62 11.32 3.71
N SER A 522 16.47 11.76 3.18
CA SER A 522 16.17 13.18 2.97
C SER A 522 15.62 13.89 4.21
N GLN A 523 15.55 13.22 5.36
CA GLN A 523 15.07 13.85 6.60
C GLN A 523 16.00 14.99 7.03
N MET A 524 15.41 16.09 7.49
CA MET A 524 16.17 17.23 7.97
C MET A 524 16.64 16.96 9.40
N VAL A 525 17.91 16.58 9.53
CA VAL A 525 18.58 16.37 10.82
C VAL A 525 19.33 17.64 11.21
N VAL A 526 19.10 18.12 12.43
CA VAL A 526 19.82 19.26 13.01
C VAL A 526 20.64 18.76 14.18
N TRP A 527 21.95 18.99 14.12
CA TRP A 527 22.89 18.65 15.19
C TRP A 527 23.09 19.83 16.14
N LEU A 528 23.03 19.57 17.44
CA LEU A 528 23.18 20.58 18.47
C LEU A 528 24.62 20.63 18.98
N PRO A 529 25.27 21.81 19.01
CA PRO A 529 26.56 21.95 19.68
C PRO A 529 26.39 21.79 21.19
N ARG A 530 27.48 21.43 21.89
CA ARG A 530 27.50 21.26 23.35
C ARG A 530 26.91 22.45 24.12
N SER A 531 27.12 23.67 23.63
CA SER A 531 26.59 24.90 24.24
C SER A 531 25.07 25.04 24.17
N ALA A 532 24.41 24.38 23.22
CA ALA A 532 22.96 24.37 23.04
C ALA A 532 22.27 23.22 23.77
N LEU A 533 23.01 22.22 24.26
CA LEU A 533 22.45 21.09 24.99
C LEU A 533 22.04 21.49 26.41
N PRO A 534 20.92 20.96 26.93
CA PRO A 534 20.53 21.18 28.32
C PRO A 534 21.60 20.67 29.29
N ARG A 535 21.79 21.39 30.41
CA ARG A 535 22.74 20.97 31.46
C ARG A 535 22.43 19.57 32.00
N ALA A 536 21.15 19.21 32.06
CA ALA A 536 20.69 17.89 32.47
C ALA A 536 21.28 16.76 31.60
N VAL A 537 21.44 17.01 30.28
CA VAL A 537 22.07 16.06 29.35
C VAL A 537 23.58 16.05 29.56
N THR A 538 24.23 17.21 29.50
CA THR A 538 25.71 17.30 29.53
C THR A 538 26.36 16.87 30.85
N ARG A 539 25.58 16.78 31.93
CA ARG A 539 26.04 16.31 33.25
C ARG A 539 25.62 14.88 33.55
N HIS A 540 24.85 14.25 32.65
CA HIS A 540 24.42 12.88 32.83
C HIS A 540 25.62 11.92 32.74
N PRO A 541 25.71 10.86 33.55
CA PRO A 541 26.81 9.88 33.48
C PRO A 541 27.00 9.26 32.09
N ASP A 542 25.88 9.01 31.40
CA ASP A 542 25.88 8.38 30.07
C ASP A 542 26.06 9.38 28.90
N TYR A 543 26.47 10.63 29.19
CA TYR A 543 26.76 11.60 28.14
C TYR A 543 28.12 11.32 27.49
N ASP A 544 28.10 11.15 26.18
CA ASP A 544 29.30 10.97 25.36
C ASP A 544 29.74 12.31 24.77
N GLU A 545 30.93 12.79 25.13
CA GLU A 545 31.46 14.07 24.63
C GLU A 545 31.84 14.02 23.14
N GLU A 546 32.23 12.85 22.63
CA GLU A 546 32.49 12.63 21.20
C GLU A 546 31.17 12.40 20.43
N GLY A 547 30.11 12.12 21.18
CA GLY A 547 28.74 11.92 20.74
C GLY A 547 28.13 13.12 20.01
N ARG A 548 27.48 12.86 18.88
CA ARG A 548 26.56 13.85 18.28
C ARG A 548 25.14 13.66 18.78
N TYR A 549 24.53 14.76 19.22
CA TYR A 549 23.14 14.84 19.65
C TYR A 549 22.39 15.84 18.79
N GLY A 550 21.19 15.49 18.37
CA GLY A 550 20.41 16.29 17.44
C GLY A 550 18.92 15.95 17.50
N ALA A 551 18.20 16.51 16.54
CA ALA A 551 16.79 16.22 16.35
C ALA A 551 16.43 16.24 14.88
N ILE A 552 15.43 15.44 14.53
CA ILE A 552 14.72 15.51 13.26
C ILE A 552 13.46 16.33 13.47
N LEU A 553 13.22 17.29 12.58
CA LEU A 553 11.99 18.07 12.57
C LEU A 553 11.07 17.50 11.48
N PRO A 554 10.10 16.64 11.84
CA PRO A 554 9.17 16.10 10.86
C PRO A 554 8.28 17.23 10.32
N GLN A 555 8.10 17.28 9.00
CA GLN A 555 7.25 18.28 8.35
C GLN A 555 5.77 17.86 8.43
N VAL A 556 5.24 17.83 9.66
CA VAL A 556 3.87 17.39 9.93
C VAL A 556 2.86 18.43 9.47
N VAL A 557 2.05 18.06 8.48
CA VAL A 557 0.86 18.84 8.10
C VAL A 557 -0.24 18.47 9.08
N THR A 558 -0.50 19.35 10.05
CA THR A 558 -1.40 19.10 11.21
C THR A 558 -2.82 18.64 10.82
N ALA A 559 -3.35 19.10 9.68
CA ALA A 559 -4.56 18.58 9.06
C ALA A 559 -4.35 18.39 7.54
N GLY A 560 -3.71 17.30 7.14
CA GLY A 560 -3.39 17.03 5.74
C GLY A 560 -4.49 16.29 4.95
N THR A 561 -5.50 15.75 5.64
CA THR A 561 -6.64 15.05 5.02
C THR A 561 -7.96 15.77 5.30
N ILE A 562 -9.01 15.45 4.52
CA ILE A 562 -10.38 15.93 4.81
C ILE A 562 -10.91 15.50 6.18
N THR A 563 -10.34 14.42 6.75
CA THR A 563 -10.65 13.93 8.09
C THR A 563 -9.85 14.64 9.18
N ARG A 564 -9.10 15.69 8.81
CA ARG A 564 -8.20 16.48 9.68
C ARG A 564 -7.05 15.68 10.27
N ARG A 565 -6.74 14.49 9.75
CA ARG A 565 -5.58 13.72 10.20
C ARG A 565 -4.30 14.41 9.78
N ALA A 566 -3.30 14.29 10.65
CA ALA A 566 -1.96 14.72 10.31
C ALA A 566 -1.38 13.88 9.17
N VAL A 567 -0.57 14.51 8.32
CA VAL A 567 0.13 13.84 7.23
C VAL A 567 1.61 14.18 7.29
N GLU A 568 2.44 13.13 7.33
CA GLU A 568 3.88 13.20 7.11
C GLU A 568 4.30 11.87 6.43
N PRO A 569 5.02 11.90 5.29
CA PRO A 569 5.24 10.71 4.45
C PRO A 569 6.19 9.64 4.98
N THR A 570 6.84 9.84 6.13
CA THR A 570 7.95 9.00 6.62
C THR A 570 7.61 8.42 8.00
N TRP A 571 7.50 9.27 9.01
CA TRP A 571 7.26 8.98 10.41
C TRP A 571 5.82 8.58 10.70
N LEU A 572 4.82 9.26 10.12
CA LEU A 572 3.40 8.87 10.28
C LEU A 572 3.02 7.62 9.47
N THR A 573 3.95 7.11 8.67
CA THR A 573 3.80 5.84 7.92
C THR A 573 4.88 4.82 8.30
N ALA A 574 5.63 5.10 9.36
CA ALA A 574 6.75 4.27 9.78
C ALA A 574 6.25 2.90 10.21
N SER A 575 6.79 1.85 9.57
CA SER A 575 6.48 0.48 9.95
C SER A 575 7.27 0.08 11.20
N ASN A 576 6.71 -0.84 11.97
CA ASN A 576 7.43 -1.51 13.04
C ASN A 576 8.56 -2.39 12.48
N ALA A 577 9.58 -2.65 13.32
CA ALA A 577 10.71 -3.50 12.98
C ALA A 577 10.23 -4.91 12.59
N ARG A 578 10.75 -5.43 11.47
CA ARG A 578 10.51 -6.80 11.04
C ARG A 578 11.82 -7.50 10.70
N PRO A 579 12.01 -8.76 11.14
CA PRO A 579 13.26 -9.50 10.94
C PRO A 579 13.56 -9.79 9.47
N ASP A 580 12.55 -9.68 8.61
CA ASP A 580 12.61 -9.95 7.18
C ASP A 580 12.66 -8.69 6.32
N ARG A 581 12.99 -7.51 6.88
CA ARG A 581 13.01 -6.23 6.15
C ARG A 581 14.17 -5.33 6.58
N VAL A 582 15.04 -5.01 5.63
CA VAL A 582 16.16 -4.07 5.81
C VAL A 582 15.66 -2.69 6.19
N GLY A 583 16.24 -2.10 7.24
CA GLY A 583 15.95 -0.74 7.70
C GLY A 583 14.57 -0.55 8.32
N SER A 584 13.84 -1.63 8.62
CA SER A 584 12.50 -1.52 9.23
C SER A 584 12.53 -1.10 10.71
N GLU A 585 13.70 -1.09 11.34
CA GLU A 585 13.98 -0.59 12.70
C GLU A 585 13.99 0.94 12.83
N LEU A 586 13.54 1.67 11.80
CA LEU A 586 13.54 3.13 11.72
C LEU A 586 13.03 3.83 12.99
N LYS A 587 11.91 3.35 13.57
CA LYS A 587 11.33 3.95 14.79
C LYS A 587 12.36 3.96 15.93
N ALA A 588 13.11 2.86 16.11
CA ALA A 588 14.06 2.70 17.22
C ALA A 588 15.29 3.61 17.13
N MET A 589 15.49 4.28 15.98
CA MET A 589 16.54 5.28 15.82
C MET A 589 16.15 6.64 16.42
N VAL A 590 14.88 6.86 16.72
CA VAL A 590 14.45 7.94 17.61
C VAL A 590 14.81 7.54 19.02
N GLN A 591 15.84 8.19 19.57
CA GLN A 591 16.45 7.85 20.84
C GLN A 591 16.46 9.08 21.73
N ALA A 592 15.99 8.92 22.97
CA ALA A 592 16.03 9.99 23.95
C ALA A 592 17.48 10.36 24.29
N PRO A 593 17.80 11.66 24.46
CA PRO A 593 19.10 12.06 24.95
C PRO A 593 19.30 11.62 26.41
N PRO A 594 20.55 11.48 26.89
CA PRO A 594 20.85 11.17 28.28
C PRO A 594 20.08 12.04 29.28
N GLY A 595 19.51 11.42 30.32
CA GLY A 595 18.65 12.08 31.32
C GLY A 595 17.19 12.31 30.89
N TYR A 596 16.80 11.85 29.70
CA TYR A 596 15.42 11.86 29.21
C TYR A 596 14.98 10.45 28.77
N VAL A 597 13.67 10.24 28.76
CA VAL A 597 13.01 9.02 28.31
C VAL A 597 11.78 9.36 27.47
N LEU A 598 11.36 8.44 26.63
CA LEU A 598 10.12 8.51 25.87
C LEU A 598 9.01 7.84 26.68
N VAL A 599 7.96 8.60 27.00
CA VAL A 599 6.75 8.12 27.67
C VAL A 599 5.60 8.15 26.68
N GLY A 600 4.83 7.08 26.57
CA GLY A 600 3.63 7.11 25.74
C GLY A 600 2.81 5.83 25.79
N ALA A 601 1.70 5.81 25.07
CA ALA A 601 0.82 4.65 25.02
C ALA A 601 0.15 4.52 23.65
N ASP A 602 -0.32 3.31 23.37
CA ASP A 602 -1.20 3.00 22.24
C ASP A 602 -2.66 3.04 22.73
N VAL A 603 -3.53 3.78 22.04
CA VAL A 603 -4.96 3.83 22.38
C VAL A 603 -5.65 2.60 21.79
N ASP A 604 -5.84 1.57 22.61
CA ASP A 604 -6.50 0.33 22.22
C ASP A 604 -7.85 0.57 21.51
N SER A 605 -7.91 0.19 20.24
CA SER A 605 -9.14 0.18 19.41
C SER A 605 -9.90 1.51 19.42
N GLN A 606 -9.20 2.65 19.40
CA GLN A 606 -9.77 4.00 19.49
C GLN A 606 -11.00 4.20 18.58
N GLU A 607 -10.85 3.94 17.28
CA GLU A 607 -11.92 4.16 16.29
C GLU A 607 -13.11 3.21 16.50
N LEU A 608 -12.86 1.95 16.87
CA LEU A 608 -13.92 1.00 17.16
C LEU A 608 -14.71 1.41 18.40
N TRP A 609 -14.03 1.87 19.45
CA TRP A 609 -14.69 2.35 20.66
C TRP A 609 -15.57 3.57 20.37
N ILE A 610 -15.07 4.56 19.61
CA ILE A 610 -15.87 5.73 19.21
C ILE A 610 -17.12 5.29 18.44
N ALA A 611 -16.97 4.38 17.46
CA ALA A 611 -18.09 3.85 16.68
C ALA A 611 -19.09 3.08 17.57
N ALA A 612 -18.60 2.29 18.52
CA ALA A 612 -19.42 1.50 19.44
C ALA A 612 -20.24 2.40 20.36
N VAL A 613 -19.61 3.39 21.00
CA VAL A 613 -20.28 4.32 21.90
C VAL A 613 -21.31 5.18 21.16
N LEU A 614 -21.06 5.53 19.88
CA LEU A 614 -22.06 6.20 19.06
C LEU A 614 -23.32 5.35 18.83
N GLY A 615 -23.15 4.05 18.58
CA GLY A 615 -24.27 3.11 18.46
C GLY A 615 -25.02 2.91 19.78
N ASP A 616 -24.28 2.71 20.87
CA ASP A 616 -24.83 2.53 22.22
C ASP A 616 -25.64 3.75 22.68
N ALA A 617 -25.09 4.96 22.47
CA ALA A 617 -25.77 6.22 22.78
C ALA A 617 -27.05 6.42 21.95
N HIS A 618 -27.05 5.98 20.69
CA HIS A 618 -28.23 6.06 19.82
C HIS A 618 -29.33 5.08 20.23
N PHE A 619 -28.95 3.86 20.65
CA PHE A 619 -29.90 2.79 20.89
C PHE A 619 -30.65 2.93 22.22
N ALA A 620 -29.91 2.87 23.34
CA ALA A 620 -30.51 2.89 24.69
C ALA A 620 -29.85 3.89 25.64
N GLY A 621 -28.80 4.59 25.20
CA GLY A 621 -28.10 5.55 26.06
C GLY A 621 -27.33 4.88 27.20
N MET A 622 -26.83 3.66 26.99
CA MET A 622 -26.05 2.91 27.98
C MET A 622 -24.88 2.20 27.33
N HIS A 623 -23.71 2.20 27.97
CA HIS A 623 -22.55 1.49 27.47
C HIS A 623 -22.80 -0.02 27.30
N GLY A 624 -22.41 -0.57 26.15
CA GLY A 624 -22.50 -2.00 25.88
C GLY A 624 -23.92 -2.53 25.64
N CYS A 625 -24.91 -1.66 25.44
CA CYS A 625 -26.28 -2.10 25.17
C CYS A 625 -26.46 -2.72 23.77
N THR A 626 -25.57 -2.41 22.83
CA THR A 626 -25.54 -3.07 21.52
C THR A 626 -24.57 -4.26 21.51
N ALA A 627 -24.80 -5.23 20.61
CA ALA A 627 -23.88 -6.35 20.43
C ALA A 627 -22.46 -5.88 20.09
N PHE A 628 -22.33 -4.83 19.27
CA PHE A 628 -21.05 -4.23 18.95
C PHE A 628 -20.37 -3.54 20.14
N GLY A 629 -21.14 -2.79 20.95
CA GLY A 629 -20.67 -2.22 22.22
C GLY A 629 -20.14 -3.28 23.16
N TRP A 630 -20.89 -4.36 23.35
CA TRP A 630 -20.49 -5.48 24.21
C TRP A 630 -19.21 -6.18 23.72
N MET A 631 -19.12 -6.45 22.41
CA MET A 631 -17.91 -7.04 21.81
C MET A 631 -16.68 -6.15 21.97
N THR A 632 -16.86 -4.83 21.98
CA THR A 632 -15.75 -3.87 22.14
C THR A 632 -15.30 -3.76 23.60
N LEU A 633 -16.23 -3.78 24.56
CA LEU A 633 -15.92 -3.62 25.98
C LEU A 633 -15.41 -4.90 26.66
N GLN A 634 -15.95 -6.06 26.29
CA GLN A 634 -15.70 -7.34 26.98
C GLN A 634 -15.12 -8.43 26.06
N GLY A 635 -15.06 -8.19 24.74
CA GLY A 635 -14.52 -9.13 23.78
C GLY A 635 -13.02 -9.39 24.00
N ARG A 636 -12.61 -10.66 23.91
CA ARG A 636 -11.21 -11.07 24.09
C ARG A 636 -10.73 -11.83 22.87
N LYS A 637 -9.55 -11.44 22.37
CA LYS A 637 -8.84 -12.14 21.29
C LYS A 637 -8.59 -13.60 21.62
N SER A 638 -8.16 -13.90 22.85
CA SER A 638 -7.85 -15.27 23.28
C SER A 638 -9.07 -16.20 23.32
N ARG A 639 -10.28 -15.64 23.53
CA ARG A 639 -11.53 -16.41 23.56
C ARG A 639 -12.28 -16.38 22.22
N GLY A 640 -11.75 -15.68 21.21
CA GLY A 640 -12.42 -15.48 19.93
C GLY A 640 -13.74 -14.72 20.02
N THR A 641 -13.95 -13.95 21.10
CA THR A 641 -15.19 -13.19 21.34
C THR A 641 -15.10 -11.74 20.90
N ASP A 642 -13.92 -11.27 20.48
CA ASP A 642 -13.75 -9.94 19.89
C ASP A 642 -14.34 -9.89 18.48
N LEU A 643 -14.69 -8.68 18.03
CA LEU A 643 -15.29 -8.41 16.73
C LEU A 643 -14.52 -9.10 15.59
N HIS A 644 -13.19 -8.96 15.54
CA HIS A 644 -12.39 -9.47 14.44
C HIS A 644 -12.42 -11.00 14.37
N SER A 645 -12.38 -11.68 15.53
CA SER A 645 -12.47 -13.15 15.57
C SER A 645 -13.86 -13.64 15.18
N LYS A 646 -14.93 -12.93 15.58
CA LYS A 646 -16.30 -13.25 15.17
C LYS A 646 -16.49 -13.11 13.66
N THR A 647 -16.07 -12.00 13.07
CA THR A 647 -16.11 -11.81 11.61
C THR A 647 -15.27 -12.86 10.88
N ALA A 648 -14.08 -13.17 11.39
CA ALA A 648 -13.20 -14.20 10.84
C ALA A 648 -13.89 -15.58 10.80
N ALA A 649 -14.57 -15.96 11.89
CA ALA A 649 -15.31 -17.21 11.98
C ALA A 649 -16.52 -17.25 11.03
N THR A 650 -17.27 -16.15 10.89
CA THR A 650 -18.44 -16.07 9.99
C THR A 650 -18.06 -16.25 8.52
N VAL A 651 -16.93 -15.68 8.10
CA VAL A 651 -16.53 -15.67 6.67
C VAL A 651 -15.54 -16.81 6.32
N GLY A 652 -14.90 -17.39 7.33
CA GLY A 652 -13.86 -18.41 7.17
C GLY A 652 -12.54 -17.81 6.69
N ILE A 653 -12.10 -16.71 7.30
CA ILE A 653 -10.83 -16.01 6.99
C ILE A 653 -9.97 -15.85 8.24
N SER A 654 -8.70 -15.46 8.07
CA SER A 654 -7.83 -15.16 9.22
C SER A 654 -8.30 -13.90 9.96
N ARG A 655 -7.99 -13.81 11.26
CA ARG A 655 -8.31 -12.63 12.07
C ARG A 655 -7.67 -11.34 11.53
N GLU A 656 -6.45 -11.41 11.01
CA GLU A 656 -5.78 -10.25 10.42
C GLU A 656 -6.47 -9.77 9.14
N HIS A 657 -6.96 -10.69 8.30
CA HIS A 657 -7.80 -10.33 7.15
C HIS A 657 -9.14 -9.72 7.60
N ALA A 658 -9.78 -10.31 8.61
CA ALA A 658 -11.02 -9.79 9.19
C ALA A 658 -10.84 -8.39 9.81
N LYS A 659 -9.66 -8.07 10.36
CA LYS A 659 -9.33 -6.72 10.80
C LYS A 659 -9.42 -5.73 9.65
N VAL A 660 -8.79 -6.02 8.51
CA VAL A 660 -8.87 -5.16 7.31
C VAL A 660 -10.32 -4.99 6.83
N PHE A 661 -11.11 -6.08 6.85
CA PHE A 661 -12.54 -6.02 6.52
C PHE A 661 -13.33 -5.09 7.42
N ASN A 662 -13.22 -5.28 8.75
CA ASN A 662 -14.04 -4.55 9.71
C ASN A 662 -13.78 -3.05 9.64
N TYR A 663 -12.51 -2.64 9.54
CA TYR A 663 -12.19 -1.22 9.35
C TYR A 663 -12.73 -0.67 8.04
N GLY A 664 -12.53 -1.37 6.91
CA GLY A 664 -13.10 -0.95 5.63
C GLY A 664 -14.62 -0.79 5.68
N ARG A 665 -15.31 -1.72 6.35
CA ARG A 665 -16.76 -1.75 6.51
C ARG A 665 -17.30 -0.64 7.41
N ILE A 666 -16.67 -0.40 8.57
CA ILE A 666 -17.01 0.71 9.48
C ILE A 666 -16.86 2.06 8.77
N TYR A 667 -15.89 2.17 7.86
CA TYR A 667 -15.72 3.35 7.00
C TYR A 667 -16.72 3.44 5.83
N GLY A 668 -17.77 2.62 5.85
CA GLY A 668 -18.86 2.68 4.87
C GLY A 668 -18.55 2.00 3.55
N ALA A 669 -17.52 1.14 3.45
CA ALA A 669 -17.37 0.30 2.27
C ALA A 669 -18.60 -0.61 2.08
N GLY A 670 -18.99 -0.80 0.81
CA GLY A 670 -20.14 -1.64 0.45
C GLY A 670 -19.77 -3.09 0.15
N GLN A 671 -20.78 -3.88 -0.20
CA GLN A 671 -20.61 -5.30 -0.59
C GLN A 671 -19.58 -5.52 -1.72
N PRO A 672 -19.56 -4.72 -2.82
CA PRO A 672 -18.60 -4.94 -3.91
C PRO A 672 -17.13 -4.80 -3.48
N PHE A 673 -16.85 -3.95 -2.48
CA PHE A 673 -15.52 -3.83 -1.92
C PHE A 673 -15.12 -5.11 -1.17
N ALA A 674 -16.05 -5.66 -0.38
CA ALA A 674 -15.79 -6.88 0.36
C ALA A 674 -15.58 -8.09 -0.57
N GLU A 675 -16.38 -8.21 -1.64
CA GLU A 675 -16.20 -9.25 -2.66
C GLU A 675 -14.80 -9.21 -3.27
N ARG A 676 -14.36 -8.03 -3.71
CA ARG A 676 -13.01 -7.83 -4.29
C ARG A 676 -11.93 -8.19 -3.28
N LEU A 677 -12.09 -7.78 -2.03
CA LEU A 677 -11.11 -8.04 -0.98
C LEU A 677 -11.06 -9.53 -0.60
N LEU A 678 -12.20 -10.23 -0.57
CA LEU A 678 -12.27 -11.67 -0.32
C LEU A 678 -11.53 -12.44 -1.41
N MET A 679 -11.74 -12.07 -2.67
CA MET A 679 -11.05 -12.67 -3.81
C MET A 679 -9.54 -12.36 -3.82
N GLN A 680 -9.11 -11.22 -3.28
CA GLN A 680 -7.67 -10.91 -3.13
C GLN A 680 -7.01 -11.78 -2.06
N PHE A 681 -7.66 -11.92 -0.90
CA PHE A 681 -7.14 -12.75 0.19
C PHE A 681 -7.15 -14.22 -0.19
N ASN A 682 -8.22 -14.69 -0.83
CA ASN A 682 -8.36 -16.05 -1.29
C ASN A 682 -8.73 -16.06 -2.79
N HIS A 683 -7.72 -16.28 -3.63
CA HIS A 683 -7.86 -16.32 -5.09
C HIS A 683 -8.60 -17.57 -5.58
N ARG A 684 -8.88 -18.54 -4.69
CA ARG A 684 -9.64 -19.76 -5.00
C ARG A 684 -11.16 -19.54 -4.90
N LEU A 685 -11.59 -18.46 -4.25
CA LEU A 685 -13.01 -18.11 -4.17
C LEU A 685 -13.52 -17.65 -5.53
N THR A 686 -14.65 -18.21 -5.96
CA THR A 686 -15.37 -17.70 -7.13
C THR A 686 -16.03 -16.35 -6.80
N ARG A 687 -16.37 -15.58 -7.85
CA ARG A 687 -17.11 -14.33 -7.66
C ARG A 687 -18.45 -14.55 -6.95
N GLN A 688 -19.12 -15.65 -7.24
CA GLN A 688 -20.41 -15.99 -6.62
C GLN A 688 -20.22 -16.30 -5.13
N GLU A 689 -19.29 -17.19 -4.78
CA GLU A 689 -18.99 -17.50 -3.37
C GLU A 689 -18.52 -16.27 -2.59
N ALA A 690 -17.73 -15.39 -3.23
CA ALA A 690 -17.32 -14.14 -2.62
C ALA A 690 -18.51 -13.19 -2.39
N ALA A 691 -19.46 -13.13 -3.33
CA ALA A 691 -20.71 -12.38 -3.19
C ALA A 691 -21.59 -12.94 -2.08
N ASP A 692 -21.80 -14.25 -2.04
CA ASP A 692 -22.62 -14.92 -1.02
C ASP A 692 -22.04 -14.70 0.38
N LYS A 693 -20.72 -14.88 0.53
CA LYS A 693 -20.01 -14.63 1.79
C LYS A 693 -20.06 -13.16 2.20
N ALA A 694 -19.89 -12.24 1.26
CA ALA A 694 -19.98 -10.81 1.55
C ALA A 694 -21.41 -10.44 1.98
N GLN A 695 -22.42 -10.88 1.24
CA GLN A 695 -23.83 -10.63 1.56
C GLN A 695 -24.20 -11.18 2.94
N GLN A 696 -23.81 -12.42 3.25
CA GLN A 696 -24.01 -13.03 4.56
C GLN A 696 -23.35 -12.21 5.68
N MET A 697 -22.10 -11.79 5.47
CA MET A 697 -21.37 -10.96 6.43
C MET A 697 -22.07 -9.60 6.65
N TYR A 698 -22.48 -8.90 5.60
CA TYR A 698 -23.18 -7.62 5.73
C TYR A 698 -24.56 -7.78 6.39
N ALA A 699 -25.30 -8.84 6.07
CA ALA A 699 -26.59 -9.11 6.69
C ALA A 699 -26.46 -9.36 8.20
N VAL A 700 -25.48 -10.16 8.63
CA VAL A 700 -25.24 -10.44 10.06
C VAL A 700 -24.71 -9.21 10.81
N THR A 701 -23.85 -8.42 10.17
CA THR A 701 -23.19 -7.29 10.84
C THR A 701 -23.95 -5.98 10.68
N LYS A 702 -24.06 -5.47 9.45
CA LYS A 702 -24.72 -4.20 9.15
C LYS A 702 -26.25 -4.32 9.23
N GLY A 703 -26.81 -5.49 8.97
CA GLY A 703 -28.25 -5.72 8.97
C GLY A 703 -28.86 -5.53 7.58
N LEU A 704 -30.19 -5.61 7.53
CA LEU A 704 -30.99 -5.40 6.32
C LEU A 704 -31.59 -3.99 6.33
N ARG A 705 -31.65 -3.37 5.14
CA ARG A 705 -32.23 -2.05 5.00
C ARG A 705 -33.76 -2.12 5.03
N ARG A 706 -34.35 -1.32 5.91
CA ARG A 706 -35.79 -1.23 6.15
C ARG A 706 -36.24 0.22 5.98
N TYR A 707 -37.51 0.41 5.65
CA TYR A 707 -38.05 1.71 5.27
C TYR A 707 -39.30 2.05 6.06
N ARG A 708 -39.46 3.31 6.43
CA ARG A 708 -40.73 3.84 6.95
C ARG A 708 -41.41 4.61 5.84
N LEU A 709 -42.69 4.31 5.63
CA LEU A 709 -43.48 4.98 4.60
C LEU A 709 -43.75 6.42 5.01
N SER A 710 -43.74 7.32 4.02
CA SER A 710 -44.21 8.70 4.19
C SER A 710 -45.73 8.75 4.27
N ASP A 711 -46.30 9.93 4.58
CA ASP A 711 -47.75 10.13 4.52
C ASP A 711 -48.33 9.82 3.13
N GLU A 712 -47.59 10.16 2.06
CA GLU A 712 -47.96 9.80 0.69
C GLU A 712 -47.87 8.28 0.47
N GLY A 713 -46.83 7.62 1.00
CA GLY A 713 -46.65 6.18 0.93
C GLY A 713 -47.77 5.42 1.66
N GLU A 714 -48.13 5.88 2.86
CA GLU A 714 -49.24 5.35 3.66
C GLU A 714 -50.58 5.54 2.95
N TRP A 715 -50.81 6.73 2.39
CA TRP A 715 -51.98 6.99 1.58
C TRP A 715 -52.06 6.05 0.36
N LEU A 716 -50.93 5.83 -0.33
CA LEU A 716 -50.85 4.91 -1.47
C LEU A 716 -51.17 3.47 -1.05
N VAL A 717 -50.64 2.99 0.07
CA VAL A 717 -50.94 1.65 0.57
C VAL A 717 -52.44 1.49 0.84
N ARG A 718 -53.08 2.48 1.47
CA ARG A 718 -54.53 2.48 1.75
C ARG A 718 -55.39 2.57 0.49
N GLN A 719 -55.02 3.42 -0.46
CA GLN A 719 -55.77 3.63 -1.70
C GLN A 719 -55.64 2.47 -2.69
N LEU A 720 -54.50 1.80 -2.68
CA LEU A 720 -54.20 0.68 -3.56
C LEU A 720 -54.51 -0.67 -2.93
N ASP A 721 -54.94 -0.69 -1.66
CA ASP A 721 -55.23 -1.88 -0.86
C ASP A 721 -54.10 -2.93 -0.94
N LEU A 722 -52.87 -2.47 -0.72
CA LEU A 722 -51.69 -3.31 -0.86
C LEU A 722 -51.41 -4.06 0.45
N PRO A 723 -51.29 -5.40 0.42
CA PRO A 723 -50.81 -6.14 1.58
C PRO A 723 -49.30 -5.88 1.72
N VAL A 724 -48.94 -5.30 2.87
CA VAL A 724 -47.60 -4.88 3.27
C VAL A 724 -47.35 -5.39 4.68
N GLU A 725 -46.30 -6.20 4.84
CA GLU A 725 -45.87 -6.67 6.15
C GLU A 725 -45.08 -5.58 6.88
N ARG A 726 -45.43 -5.34 8.15
CA ARG A 726 -44.83 -4.31 8.99
C ARG A 726 -44.22 -4.95 10.23
N THR A 727 -43.06 -4.45 10.65
CA THR A 727 -42.52 -4.75 11.98
C THR A 727 -43.32 -4.02 13.06
N GLU A 728 -43.10 -4.36 14.33
CA GLU A 728 -43.76 -3.71 15.47
C GLU A 728 -43.55 -2.19 15.48
N ASP A 729 -42.37 -1.70 15.08
CA ASP A 729 -42.06 -0.26 14.97
C ASP A 729 -42.51 0.41 13.64
N GLY A 730 -43.27 -0.32 12.81
CA GLY A 730 -43.87 0.18 11.57
C GLY A 730 -42.94 0.21 10.36
N TRP A 731 -41.83 -0.55 10.36
CA TRP A 731 -40.93 -0.62 9.21
C TRP A 731 -41.38 -1.65 8.18
N VAL A 732 -41.16 -1.36 6.90
CA VAL A 732 -41.47 -2.23 5.77
C VAL A 732 -40.20 -2.74 5.08
N SER A 733 -40.32 -3.89 4.42
CA SER A 733 -39.23 -4.47 3.63
C SER A 733 -39.00 -3.70 2.32
N LEU A 734 -37.84 -3.89 1.71
CA LEU A 734 -37.57 -3.37 0.37
C LEU A 734 -38.51 -3.96 -0.69
N GLN A 735 -38.90 -5.22 -0.55
CA GLN A 735 -39.82 -5.89 -1.49
C GLN A 735 -41.19 -5.20 -1.48
N ASP A 736 -41.71 -4.91 -0.29
CA ASP A 736 -42.98 -4.21 -0.12
C ASP A 736 -42.89 -2.77 -0.64
N LEU A 737 -41.81 -2.06 -0.35
CA LEU A 737 -41.59 -0.71 -0.86
C LEU A 737 -41.61 -0.69 -2.40
N ARG A 738 -40.93 -1.63 -3.04
CA ARG A 738 -40.90 -1.76 -4.51
C ARG A 738 -42.27 -2.15 -5.07
N LYS A 739 -43.05 -2.93 -4.34
CA LYS A 739 -44.43 -3.28 -4.73
C LYS A 739 -45.30 -2.02 -4.72
N ILE A 740 -45.21 -1.20 -3.67
CA ILE A 740 -45.89 0.10 -3.57
C ILE A 740 -45.49 1.03 -4.71
N GLN A 741 -44.18 1.20 -4.95
CA GLN A 741 -43.68 2.07 -6.01
C GLN A 741 -44.08 1.61 -7.42
N ARG A 742 -44.05 0.30 -7.70
CA ARG A 742 -44.47 -0.27 -8.98
C ARG A 742 -45.96 -0.04 -9.24
N GLU A 743 -46.81 -0.31 -8.26
CA GLU A 743 -48.27 -0.12 -8.39
C GLU A 743 -48.66 1.36 -8.45
N ALA A 744 -48.00 2.22 -7.68
CA ALA A 744 -48.17 3.68 -7.76
C ALA A 744 -47.77 4.22 -9.15
N SER A 745 -46.68 3.71 -9.73
CA SER A 745 -46.19 4.11 -11.05
C SER A 745 -47.08 3.60 -12.19
N ARG A 746 -47.75 2.45 -12.02
CA ARG A 746 -48.71 1.91 -13.00
C ARG A 746 -49.98 2.76 -13.08
N LYS A 747 -50.50 3.22 -11.95
CA LYS A 747 -51.76 3.99 -11.90
C LYS A 747 -51.58 5.50 -12.08
N SER A 748 -50.38 6.05 -11.83
CA SER A 748 -50.12 7.49 -12.01
C SER A 748 -49.35 7.77 -13.30
N ARG A 749 -49.86 8.70 -14.13
CA ARG A 749 -49.16 9.17 -15.34
C ARG A 749 -47.91 9.99 -14.96
N ARG A 750 -46.80 9.32 -14.63
CA ARG A 750 -45.47 9.92 -14.35
C ARG A 750 -45.42 10.93 -13.18
N LYS A 751 -46.33 10.85 -12.19
CA LYS A 751 -46.17 11.63 -10.96
C LYS A 751 -45.07 10.99 -10.11
N LYS A 752 -44.09 11.77 -9.66
CA LYS A 752 -43.05 11.31 -8.73
C LYS A 752 -43.65 11.35 -7.32
N TRP A 753 -43.78 10.19 -6.69
CA TRP A 753 -44.27 10.05 -5.32
C TRP A 753 -43.10 9.92 -4.37
N GLU A 754 -43.12 10.65 -3.25
CA GLU A 754 -42.16 10.44 -2.19
C GLU A 754 -42.72 9.39 -1.25
N VAL A 755 -42.41 8.11 -1.51
CA VAL A 755 -42.99 6.96 -0.78
C VAL A 755 -42.28 6.67 0.54
N VAL A 756 -41.02 7.11 0.69
CA VAL A 756 -40.16 6.81 1.84
C VAL A 756 -39.96 8.07 2.65
N ALA A 757 -40.28 8.02 3.94
CA ALA A 757 -39.92 9.05 4.90
C ALA A 757 -38.55 8.78 5.51
N GLU A 758 -38.30 7.53 5.91
CA GLU A 758 -37.12 7.16 6.69
C GLU A 758 -36.55 5.83 6.22
N ARG A 759 -35.23 5.65 6.42
CA ARG A 759 -34.53 4.41 6.10
C ARG A 759 -33.53 4.09 7.22
N ALA A 760 -33.52 2.85 7.67
CA ALA A 760 -32.61 2.38 8.71
C ALA A 760 -32.13 0.96 8.41
N TRP A 761 -30.97 0.63 8.94
CA TRP A 761 -30.47 -0.73 9.03
C TRP A 761 -31.06 -1.40 10.26
N MET A 762 -31.53 -2.66 10.14
CA MET A 762 -32.07 -3.43 11.26
C MET A 762 -31.62 -4.89 11.22
N GLY A 763 -31.53 -5.53 12.38
CA GLY A 763 -31.28 -6.96 12.54
C GLY A 763 -29.81 -7.40 12.48
N GLY A 764 -28.87 -6.49 12.21
CA GLY A 764 -27.43 -6.76 12.30
C GLY A 764 -26.81 -6.28 13.61
N THR A 765 -25.68 -6.88 14.00
CA THR A 765 -24.95 -6.57 15.26
C THR A 765 -24.49 -5.13 15.40
N GLU A 766 -24.37 -4.41 14.29
CA GLU A 766 -23.81 -3.04 14.19
C GLU A 766 -24.80 -2.04 13.58
N SER A 767 -26.05 -2.45 13.38
CA SER A 767 -27.08 -1.64 12.70
C SER A 767 -27.21 -0.24 13.29
N GLU A 768 -27.25 -0.14 14.62
CA GLU A 768 -27.41 1.12 15.36
C GLU A 768 -26.24 2.07 15.15
N MET A 769 -25.02 1.55 15.11
CA MET A 769 -23.84 2.35 14.81
C MET A 769 -23.92 2.92 13.38
N PHE A 770 -24.27 2.10 12.38
CA PHE A 770 -24.43 2.59 11.00
C PHE A 770 -25.57 3.60 10.88
N ASN A 771 -26.69 3.40 11.57
CA ASN A 771 -27.80 4.34 11.58
C ASN A 771 -27.36 5.70 12.14
N LYS A 772 -26.64 5.70 13.27
CA LYS A 772 -26.11 6.92 13.87
C LYS A 772 -25.08 7.61 12.96
N LEU A 773 -24.16 6.87 12.37
CA LEU A 773 -23.17 7.44 11.44
C LEU A 773 -23.83 8.02 10.18
N GLU A 774 -24.80 7.32 9.59
CA GLU A 774 -25.55 7.83 8.43
C GLU A 774 -26.39 9.06 8.80
N SER A 775 -26.99 9.09 9.99
CA SER A 775 -27.72 10.25 10.52
C SER A 775 -26.83 11.50 10.63
N ILE A 776 -25.65 11.37 11.24
CA ILE A 776 -24.69 12.48 11.34
C ILE A 776 -24.22 12.90 9.94
N ALA A 777 -23.85 11.92 9.10
CA ALA A 777 -23.37 12.17 7.76
C ALA A 777 -24.41 12.91 6.91
N MET A 778 -25.70 12.59 7.04
CA MET A 778 -26.82 13.17 6.28
C MET A 778 -27.39 14.48 6.83
N SER A 779 -27.05 14.87 8.05
CA SER A 779 -27.49 16.15 8.62
C SER A 779 -27.11 17.35 7.73
N ASP A 780 -27.90 18.42 7.76
CA ASP A 780 -27.66 19.60 6.90
C ASP A 780 -26.27 20.21 7.12
N THR A 781 -25.78 20.18 8.36
CA THR A 781 -24.44 20.61 8.74
C THR A 781 -23.71 19.50 9.49
N PRO A 782 -23.11 18.51 8.79
CA PRO A 782 -22.43 17.39 9.42
C PRO A 782 -21.27 17.88 10.29
N CYS A 783 -21.32 17.53 11.57
CA CYS A 783 -20.32 17.88 12.57
C CYS A 783 -19.87 16.67 13.38
N THR A 784 -18.67 16.72 13.93
CA THR A 784 -18.21 15.71 14.88
C THR A 784 -19.01 15.83 16.19
N PRO A 785 -19.37 14.70 16.83
CA PRO A 785 -20.27 14.70 17.98
C PRO A 785 -19.66 15.31 19.25
N VAL A 786 -18.33 15.37 19.37
CA VAL A 786 -17.65 15.81 20.60
C VAL A 786 -17.20 17.27 20.53
N LEU A 787 -16.40 17.63 19.53
CA LEU A 787 -15.87 18.99 19.37
C LEU A 787 -16.63 19.84 18.33
N GLY A 788 -17.66 19.29 17.68
CA GLY A 788 -18.52 20.05 16.76
C GLY A 788 -17.82 20.49 15.47
N CYS A 789 -16.73 19.84 15.07
CA CYS A 789 -15.97 20.23 13.88
C CYS A 789 -16.74 19.81 12.62
N ARG A 790 -16.93 20.72 11.67
CA ARG A 790 -17.72 20.46 10.46
C ARG A 790 -16.90 19.74 9.37
N ILE A 791 -17.59 18.97 8.52
CA ILE A 791 -16.98 18.32 7.34
C ILE A 791 -16.45 19.36 6.34
N SER A 792 -15.60 19.00 5.38
CA SER A 792 -15.25 19.93 4.30
C SER A 792 -16.50 20.41 3.55
N ARG A 793 -16.54 21.69 3.16
CA ARG A 793 -17.62 22.30 2.35
C ARG A 793 -17.92 21.50 1.09
N ALA A 794 -16.90 20.87 0.50
CA ALA A 794 -17.04 20.06 -0.71
C ALA A 794 -17.84 18.76 -0.51
N LEU A 795 -18.13 18.37 0.74
CA LEU A 795 -18.85 17.14 1.10
C LEU A 795 -20.11 17.40 1.92
N GLU A 796 -20.49 18.67 2.10
CA GLU A 796 -21.76 19.02 2.73
C GLU A 796 -22.94 18.57 1.84
N PRO A 797 -24.06 18.10 2.42
CA PRO A 797 -25.23 17.69 1.63
C PRO A 797 -25.78 18.80 0.73
N SER A 798 -25.60 20.06 1.09
CA SER A 798 -25.94 21.20 0.23
C SER A 798 -25.18 21.20 -1.11
N ALA A 799 -23.94 20.71 -1.13
CA ALA A 799 -23.05 20.72 -2.29
C ALA A 799 -23.00 19.39 -3.05
N VAL A 800 -23.23 18.26 -2.38
CA VAL A 800 -23.17 16.91 -2.99
C VAL A 800 -24.47 16.14 -2.94
N GLN A 801 -25.52 16.69 -2.31
CA GLN A 801 -26.80 16.01 -2.11
C GLN A 801 -26.62 14.66 -1.38
N GLY A 802 -27.06 13.56 -2.00
CA GLY A 802 -26.93 12.20 -1.48
C GLY A 802 -25.64 11.46 -1.90
N GLU A 803 -24.73 12.12 -2.62
CA GLU A 803 -23.50 11.50 -3.15
C GLU A 803 -22.40 11.39 -2.07
N PHE A 804 -21.36 10.59 -2.39
CA PHE A 804 -20.16 10.40 -1.56
C PHE A 804 -20.41 9.93 -0.12
N MET A 805 -21.50 9.20 0.12
CA MET A 805 -21.87 8.74 1.47
C MET A 805 -20.80 7.92 2.17
N THR A 806 -20.06 7.10 1.43
CA THR A 806 -18.93 6.33 1.98
C THR A 806 -17.85 7.25 2.57
N SER A 807 -17.52 8.34 1.87
CA SER A 807 -16.54 9.33 2.34
C SER A 807 -17.05 10.12 3.53
N ARG A 808 -18.34 10.45 3.58
CA ARG A 808 -18.98 11.18 4.69
C ARG A 808 -19.07 10.32 5.95
N VAL A 809 -19.49 9.06 5.85
CA VAL A 809 -19.54 8.11 6.97
C VAL A 809 -18.14 7.85 7.52
N ASN A 810 -17.16 7.59 6.64
CA ASN A 810 -15.76 7.46 7.05
C ASN A 810 -15.24 8.70 7.78
N TRP A 811 -15.62 9.89 7.31
CA TRP A 811 -15.23 11.14 7.94
C TRP A 811 -15.73 11.27 9.37
N VAL A 812 -16.95 10.83 9.69
CA VAL A 812 -17.50 10.94 11.07
C VAL A 812 -16.59 10.23 12.07
N VAL A 813 -16.20 8.97 11.81
CA VAL A 813 -15.34 8.20 12.73
C VAL A 813 -13.93 8.76 12.78
N GLN A 814 -13.29 8.96 11.62
CA GLN A 814 -11.89 9.39 11.56
C GLN A 814 -11.68 10.81 12.10
N SER A 815 -12.60 11.72 11.81
CA SER A 815 -12.56 13.10 12.30
C SER A 815 -12.83 13.14 13.81
N SER A 816 -13.68 12.25 14.34
CA SER A 816 -13.85 12.10 15.79
C SER A 816 -12.62 11.51 16.47
N ALA A 817 -11.87 10.61 15.81
CA ALA A 817 -10.59 10.14 16.34
C ALA A 817 -9.54 11.27 16.44
N VAL A 818 -9.56 12.24 15.51
CA VAL A 818 -8.72 13.45 15.61
C VAL A 818 -9.15 14.33 16.79
N ASP A 819 -10.45 14.45 17.06
CA ASP A 819 -10.94 15.15 18.25
C ASP A 819 -10.41 14.52 19.55
N TYR A 820 -10.34 13.18 19.58
CA TYR A 820 -9.75 12.43 20.68
C TYR A 820 -8.28 12.78 20.88
N LEU A 821 -7.49 12.76 19.80
CA LEU A 821 -6.07 13.14 19.85
C LEU A 821 -5.90 14.57 20.36
N HIS A 822 -6.67 15.54 19.86
CA HIS A 822 -6.58 16.92 20.31
C HIS A 822 -6.88 17.07 21.82
N LEU A 823 -7.89 16.37 22.33
CA LEU A 823 -8.19 16.35 23.77
C LEU A 823 -7.04 15.77 24.57
N MET A 824 -6.44 14.67 24.11
CA MET A 824 -5.27 14.08 24.77
C MET A 824 -4.08 15.06 24.83
N LEU A 825 -3.75 15.68 23.70
CA LEU A 825 -2.61 16.59 23.62
C LEU A 825 -2.81 17.82 24.51
N VAL A 826 -4.01 18.40 24.50
CA VAL A 826 -4.32 19.57 25.33
C VAL A 826 -4.34 19.22 26.81
N ALA A 827 -4.97 18.11 27.21
CA ALA A 827 -5.01 17.70 28.61
C ALA A 827 -3.62 17.34 29.13
N MET A 828 -2.81 16.60 28.36
CA MET A 828 -1.45 16.26 28.75
C MET A 828 -0.58 17.51 28.87
N LYS A 829 -0.70 18.44 27.92
CA LYS A 829 0.02 19.72 27.96
C LYS A 829 -0.36 20.54 29.20
N TRP A 830 -1.64 20.59 29.53
CA TRP A 830 -2.14 21.26 30.74
C TRP A 830 -1.59 20.61 32.02
N LEU A 831 -1.65 19.28 32.13
CA LEU A 831 -1.09 18.55 33.29
C LEU A 831 0.42 18.76 33.44
N PHE A 832 1.16 18.84 32.33
CA PHE A 832 2.60 19.12 32.37
C PHE A 832 2.89 20.51 32.93
N GLU A 833 2.09 21.51 32.56
CA GLU A 833 2.23 22.88 33.03
C GLU A 833 1.80 23.02 34.50
N GLU A 834 0.65 22.46 34.87
CA GLU A 834 0.07 22.56 36.22
C GLU A 834 0.96 21.89 37.27
N PHE A 835 1.45 20.68 36.98
CA PHE A 835 2.25 19.90 37.93
C PHE A 835 3.75 20.05 37.72
N ALA A 836 4.21 20.95 36.84
CA ALA A 836 5.62 21.14 36.52
C ALA A 836 6.34 19.81 36.20
N ILE A 837 5.73 19.02 35.31
CA ILE A 837 6.33 17.81 34.74
C ILE A 837 7.16 18.25 33.54
N ASP A 838 8.47 18.00 33.58
CA ASP A 838 9.38 18.39 32.51
C ASP A 838 9.28 17.42 31.33
N GLY A 839 8.38 17.75 30.39
CA GLY A 839 8.19 16.96 29.19
C GLY A 839 7.59 17.73 28.03
N ARG A 840 7.62 17.12 26.85
CA ARG A 840 7.13 17.71 25.60
C ARG A 840 6.61 16.66 24.64
N PHE A 841 5.60 17.03 23.85
CA PHE A 841 5.10 16.20 22.77
C PHE A 841 6.19 15.90 21.74
N CYS A 842 6.38 14.61 21.43
CA CYS A 842 7.39 14.13 20.49
C CYS A 842 6.73 13.86 19.13
N ILE A 843 5.81 12.89 19.08
CA ILE A 843 5.06 12.53 17.87
C ILE A 843 3.82 11.71 18.24
N SER A 844 2.83 11.69 17.35
CA SER A 844 1.74 10.72 17.37
C SER A 844 1.77 9.94 16.07
N ILE A 845 1.82 8.60 16.12
CA ILE A 845 1.90 7.72 14.95
C ILE A 845 0.72 6.74 15.04
N HIS A 846 -0.20 6.80 14.08
CA HIS A 846 -1.47 6.07 14.17
C HIS A 846 -2.21 6.42 15.48
N ASP A 847 -2.41 5.46 16.36
CA ASP A 847 -3.11 5.62 17.65
C ASP A 847 -2.10 5.71 18.83
N GLU A 848 -0.79 5.71 18.53
CA GLU A 848 0.28 5.91 19.51
C GLU A 848 0.51 7.40 19.74
N VAL A 849 0.67 7.80 21.01
CA VAL A 849 1.07 9.16 21.40
C VAL A 849 2.33 9.07 22.27
N ARG A 850 3.38 9.82 21.90
CA ARG A 850 4.69 9.75 22.54
C ARG A 850 5.16 11.14 22.97
N TYR A 851 5.73 11.20 24.16
CA TYR A 851 6.26 12.40 24.80
C TYR A 851 7.72 12.16 25.19
N LEU A 852 8.57 13.17 25.05
CA LEU A 852 9.91 13.17 25.63
C LEU A 852 9.81 13.80 27.02
N VAL A 853 10.25 13.09 28.04
CA VAL A 853 10.11 13.48 29.45
C VAL A 853 11.45 13.31 30.15
N ARG A 854 11.76 14.19 31.10
CA ARG A 854 12.94 14.04 31.95
C ARG A 854 12.81 12.80 32.82
N GLU A 855 13.90 12.08 33.03
CA GLU A 855 13.87 10.78 33.69
C GLU A 855 13.27 10.82 35.10
N GLU A 856 13.50 11.90 35.84
CA GLU A 856 12.94 12.12 37.19
C GLU A 856 11.41 12.17 37.23
N ASP A 857 10.78 12.59 36.12
CA ASP A 857 9.35 12.82 36.01
C ASP A 857 8.63 11.69 35.24
N ARG A 858 9.33 10.62 34.85
CA ARG A 858 8.82 9.56 33.97
C ARG A 858 7.54 8.89 34.48
N TYR A 859 7.49 8.55 35.77
CA TYR A 859 6.32 7.90 36.38
C TYR A 859 5.15 8.87 36.58
N ARG A 860 5.46 10.14 36.89
CA ARG A 860 4.45 11.21 36.98
C ARG A 860 3.82 11.48 35.62
N ALA A 861 4.62 11.52 34.55
CA ALA A 861 4.12 11.63 33.19
C ALA A 861 3.29 10.41 32.76
N ALA A 862 3.69 9.20 33.17
CA ALA A 862 2.89 8.00 32.90
C ALA A 862 1.50 8.06 33.56
N LEU A 863 1.43 8.52 34.83
CA LEU A 863 0.16 8.78 35.51
C LEU A 863 -0.65 9.88 34.81
N ALA A 864 -0.01 10.98 34.43
CA ALA A 864 -0.67 12.07 33.72
C ALA A 864 -1.28 11.60 32.38
N LEU A 865 -0.62 10.66 31.69
CA LEU A 865 -1.13 10.09 30.45
C LEU A 865 -2.37 9.22 30.70
N GLN A 866 -2.36 8.41 31.76
CA GLN A 866 -3.54 7.62 32.17
C GLN A 866 -4.74 8.52 32.50
N VAL A 867 -4.51 9.58 33.29
CA VAL A 867 -5.53 10.58 33.63
C VAL A 867 -6.03 11.30 32.37
N THR A 868 -5.14 11.67 31.47
CA THR A 868 -5.47 12.31 30.18
C THR A 868 -6.45 11.46 29.36
N ASN A 869 -6.21 10.15 29.27
CA ASN A 869 -7.09 9.24 28.55
C ASN A 869 -8.44 9.07 29.23
N LEU A 870 -8.45 8.96 30.57
CA LEU A 870 -9.68 8.95 31.37
C LEU A 870 -10.53 10.20 31.09
N LEU A 871 -9.93 11.39 31.20
CA LEU A 871 -10.61 12.67 30.93
C LEU A 871 -11.16 12.74 29.50
N THR A 872 -10.36 12.29 28.52
CA THR A 872 -10.76 12.27 27.12
C THR A 872 -11.97 11.36 26.91
N ARG A 873 -11.95 10.13 27.44
CA ARG A 873 -13.05 9.17 27.30
C ARG A 873 -14.30 9.61 28.05
N CYS A 874 -14.16 10.19 29.24
CA CYS A 874 -15.27 10.80 29.98
C CYS A 874 -15.92 11.94 29.18
N MET A 875 -15.13 12.81 28.56
CA MET A 875 -15.65 13.90 27.73
C MET A 875 -16.44 13.38 26.53
N PHE A 876 -15.95 12.32 25.88
CA PHE A 876 -16.66 11.63 24.79
C PHE A 876 -18.00 11.04 25.27
N ALA A 877 -17.98 10.27 26.36
CA ALA A 877 -19.19 9.67 26.93
C ALA A 877 -20.22 10.76 27.29
N TYR A 878 -19.79 11.79 28.03
CA TYR A 878 -20.64 12.89 28.46
C TYR A 878 -21.27 13.65 27.28
N LYS A 879 -20.49 13.96 26.24
CA LYS A 879 -21.01 14.63 25.03
C LYS A 879 -22.01 13.78 24.25
N LEU A 880 -21.91 12.47 24.36
CA LEU A 880 -22.85 11.52 23.77
C LEU A 880 -24.06 11.23 24.67
N GLY A 881 -24.15 11.83 25.86
CA GLY A 881 -25.26 11.66 26.79
C GLY A 881 -25.12 10.49 27.75
N LEU A 882 -23.92 9.89 27.84
CA LEU A 882 -23.59 8.81 28.77
C LEU A 882 -22.90 9.42 30.00
N ASN A 883 -23.46 9.16 31.19
CA ASN A 883 -23.01 9.78 32.44
C ASN A 883 -22.00 8.92 33.23
N ASP A 884 -21.69 7.74 32.73
CA ASP A 884 -20.75 6.78 33.29
C ASP A 884 -19.66 6.42 32.27
N LEU A 885 -18.58 5.78 32.72
CA LEU A 885 -17.53 5.25 31.86
C LEU A 885 -17.08 3.87 32.36
N PRO A 886 -17.09 2.82 31.51
CA PRO A 886 -16.62 1.51 31.92
C PRO A 886 -15.14 1.51 32.27
N GLN A 887 -14.76 0.83 33.36
CA GLN A 887 -13.37 0.74 33.81
C GLN A 887 -12.44 0.10 32.76
N SER A 888 -12.94 -0.85 31.97
CA SER A 888 -12.13 -1.54 30.93
C SER A 888 -11.59 -0.60 29.86
N VAL A 889 -12.26 0.54 29.66
CA VAL A 889 -11.82 1.61 28.77
C VAL A 889 -11.39 2.85 29.56
N ALA A 890 -11.38 2.89 30.88
CA ALA A 890 -10.93 4.10 31.58
C ALA A 890 -9.42 4.36 31.36
N PHE A 891 -8.64 3.29 31.40
CA PHE A 891 -7.18 3.34 31.39
C PHE A 891 -6.60 2.68 30.14
N PHE A 892 -5.36 3.03 29.82
CA PHE A 892 -4.55 2.26 28.88
C PHE A 892 -4.23 0.88 29.46
N SER A 893 -4.07 -0.11 28.58
CA SER A 893 -3.55 -1.41 28.95
C SER A 893 -2.19 -1.30 29.63
N ALA A 894 -1.29 -0.49 29.07
CA ALA A 894 -0.04 -0.08 29.68
C ALA A 894 0.43 1.28 29.14
N VAL A 895 1.28 1.96 29.90
CA VAL A 895 2.07 3.11 29.43
C VAL A 895 3.53 2.66 29.30
N ASP A 896 4.08 2.87 28.11
CA ASP A 896 5.46 2.54 27.77
C ASP A 896 6.40 3.67 28.22
N ILE A 897 7.52 3.30 28.85
CA ILE A 897 8.64 4.16 29.20
C ILE A 897 9.91 3.53 28.63
N ASP A 898 10.57 4.23 27.71
CA ASP A 898 11.70 3.66 26.96
C ASP A 898 12.73 4.73 26.57
N GLN A 899 13.97 4.31 26.31
CA GLN A 899 15.01 5.18 25.75
C GLN A 899 14.90 5.29 24.22
N CYS A 900 14.20 4.36 23.56
CA CYS A 900 13.99 4.39 22.11
C CYS A 900 12.52 4.19 21.74
N LEU A 901 12.13 4.69 20.57
CA LEU A 901 10.77 4.52 20.09
C LEU A 901 10.59 3.14 19.42
N ARG A 902 9.91 2.23 20.09
CA ARG A 902 9.51 0.92 19.54
C ARG A 902 8.05 0.60 19.84
N LYS A 903 7.52 -0.42 19.18
CA LYS A 903 6.11 -0.81 19.32
C LYS A 903 5.81 -1.37 20.70
N GLU A 904 6.68 -2.26 21.16
CA GLU A 904 6.60 -2.93 22.46
C GLU A 904 7.97 -2.77 23.12
N VAL A 905 8.03 -2.39 24.40
CA VAL A 905 9.28 -2.10 25.10
C VAL A 905 10.24 -3.29 25.22
N THR A 906 9.73 -4.51 25.05
CA THR A 906 10.52 -5.76 25.05
C THR A 906 11.08 -6.10 23.67
N MET A 907 10.68 -5.36 22.62
CA MET A 907 11.07 -5.66 21.25
C MET A 907 12.50 -5.17 20.97
N ASP A 908 13.43 -6.10 20.79
CA ASP A 908 14.84 -5.78 20.53
C ASP A 908 15.11 -5.26 19.10
N CYS A 909 14.07 -5.15 18.26
CA CYS A 909 14.13 -4.60 16.89
C CYS A 909 15.24 -5.21 16.01
N LYS A 910 15.36 -6.54 16.04
CA LYS A 910 16.27 -7.30 15.16
C LYS A 910 15.78 -7.27 13.72
N THR A 911 16.65 -6.86 12.80
CA THR A 911 16.40 -6.76 11.36
C THR A 911 17.64 -7.18 10.58
N PRO A 912 17.59 -7.36 9.25
CA PRO A 912 18.78 -7.71 8.49
C PRO A 912 19.90 -6.66 8.58
N SER A 913 19.56 -5.37 8.69
CA SER A 913 20.52 -4.28 8.92
C SER A 913 20.95 -4.16 10.38
N ASN A 914 20.16 -4.67 11.32
CA ASN A 914 20.46 -4.74 12.74
C ASN A 914 20.33 -6.17 13.31
N PRO A 915 21.23 -7.11 12.94
CA PRO A 915 21.07 -8.53 13.28
C PRO A 915 21.24 -8.82 14.78
N THR A 916 22.01 -7.99 15.49
CA THR A 916 22.27 -8.14 16.93
C THR A 916 21.29 -7.39 17.82
N GLY A 917 20.36 -6.61 17.25
CA GLY A 917 19.32 -5.91 18.01
C GLY A 917 19.78 -4.64 18.73
N MET A 918 18.85 -3.96 19.38
CA MET A 918 19.07 -2.70 20.10
C MET A 918 19.95 -2.88 21.33
N GLU A 919 19.73 -3.95 22.09
CA GLU A 919 20.43 -4.20 23.36
C GLU A 919 21.93 -4.42 23.13
N ARG A 920 22.29 -5.35 22.24
CA ARG A 920 23.70 -5.70 22.02
C ARG A 920 24.43 -4.70 21.12
N ARG A 921 23.77 -4.12 20.11
CA ARG A 921 24.43 -3.24 19.14
C ARG A 921 24.52 -1.79 19.57
N TYR A 922 23.43 -1.29 20.15
CA TYR A 922 23.27 0.11 20.52
C TYR A 922 23.37 0.33 22.03
N GLY A 923 23.40 -0.74 22.84
CA GLY A 923 23.49 -0.65 24.30
C GLY A 923 22.16 -0.21 24.95
N ILE A 924 21.04 -0.33 24.24
CA ILE A 924 19.73 0.14 24.72
C ILE A 924 18.94 -1.04 25.28
N PRO A 925 18.74 -1.12 26.61
CA PRO A 925 18.03 -2.23 27.24
C PRO A 925 16.52 -2.19 26.94
N GLN A 926 15.79 -3.21 27.41
CA GLN A 926 14.34 -3.23 27.35
C GLN A 926 13.75 -2.12 28.25
N GLY A 927 12.68 -1.48 27.77
CA GLY A 927 11.96 -0.46 28.55
C GLY A 927 10.94 -1.06 29.53
N GLU A 928 10.20 -0.19 30.19
CA GLU A 928 9.17 -0.54 31.17
C GLU A 928 7.78 -0.31 30.55
N ALA A 929 6.87 -1.27 30.68
CA ALA A 929 5.45 -1.10 30.34
C ALA A 929 4.64 -1.26 31.61
N LEU A 930 4.02 -0.17 32.07
CA LEU A 930 3.39 -0.11 33.38
C LEU A 930 1.87 0.03 33.25
N ASP A 931 1.14 -0.80 33.99
CA ASP A 931 -0.31 -0.63 34.13
C ASP A 931 -0.65 0.49 35.14
N ILE A 932 -1.94 0.84 35.23
CA ILE A 932 -2.39 1.91 36.14
C ILE A 932 -2.08 1.59 37.62
N TYR A 933 -2.13 0.33 38.04
CA TYR A 933 -1.93 -0.05 39.44
C TYR A 933 -0.46 0.09 39.85
N GLN A 934 0.45 -0.36 38.99
CA GLN A 934 1.89 -0.19 39.16
C GLN A 934 2.28 1.30 39.17
N ILE A 935 1.71 2.09 38.27
CA ILE A 935 1.97 3.53 38.22
C ILE A 935 1.52 4.21 39.52
N ILE A 936 0.33 3.87 40.04
CA ILE A 936 -0.18 4.43 41.30
C ILE A 936 0.74 4.06 42.47
N GLU A 937 1.26 2.84 42.52
CA GLU A 937 2.19 2.40 43.57
C GLU A 937 3.49 3.23 43.54
N LEU A 938 4.07 3.44 42.36
CA LEU A 938 5.31 4.20 42.18
C LEU A 938 5.14 5.71 42.46
N THR A 939 3.99 6.27 42.09
CA THR A 939 3.68 7.71 42.24
C THR A 939 2.98 8.04 43.55
N LYS A 940 2.59 7.02 44.33
CA LYS A 940 1.68 7.14 45.49
C LYS A 940 0.36 7.85 45.14
N GLY A 941 -0.07 7.73 43.88
CA GLY A 941 -1.29 8.35 43.35
C GLY A 941 -1.25 9.87 43.24
N SER A 942 -0.08 10.51 43.33
CA SER A 942 0.06 11.96 43.19
C SER A 942 0.85 12.34 41.95
N LEU A 943 0.41 13.44 41.31
CA LEU A 943 1.19 14.11 40.28
C LEU A 943 2.12 15.18 40.87
N GLU A 944 2.05 15.49 42.16
CA GLU A 944 2.97 16.44 42.81
C GLU A 944 4.39 15.85 42.94
N LYS A 945 5.39 16.73 43.14
CA LYS A 945 6.80 16.32 43.32
C LYS A 945 7.10 15.88 44.76
#